data_AF-A0A3P5XR60-F1
#
_entry.id   AF-A0A3P5XR60-F1
#
_cell.length_a   1.000
_cell.length_b   1.000
_cell.length_c   1.000
_cell.angle_alpha   90.00
_cell.angle_beta   90.00
_cell.angle_gamma   90.00
#
_symmetry.space_group_name_H-M   'P 1'
#
loop_
_entity.id
_entity.type
_entity.pdbx_description
1 polymer ?
#
loop_
_entity_poly.entity_id
_entity_poly.type
_entity_poly.pdbx_seq_one_letter_code
_entity_poly.pdbx_strand_id
1 'polypeptide(L)'
;MPIVDESGSAPTQESPVVQARQPMLSGEFALILAPLQAWSSPDGTMGTHPIHGLYCGDTRILDRSSVSVGGSIGEPISSFRSGAATGTFVALVRHLDDAAADPHLRMVRRRTLTDAGMQEAITLESALAEDVSTELVVELAADFTAMHIVRTGRSQEITLTAQQLGGTLTWSTAAAPLATEVAAATTTAQVTAAGAEIALVDNTARLRWSLNIPARGSITVEWSIEVANRGSVVAAAAGTPEWAAVVVDSDDSRLQRWVHTALADLTALRMVTTTHPVEPFLAAGAPWYFTLFGRDSLWSARMLLPLGTELAGSTLRVLAGLQGTRHDPESAEQPGKIIHELRAEPLTIPGEGLALPPLYYGTVDATLLWICLLHDAWQHGLPDDQIQTLLPHLQRALGWLREHADSDDDGFLEYIDTTGHGLANQGWKDSADAVQWRDGTLAEGPIALCEVQAYAYEAARGAAALLSHFGQPAAEWLSYAAALKARFAAAFWIEDSDGGYPAIALDGHKRPVDTLASNMGHLLGTGILTPAQSARVAQLLVSPRLNSGFGLRTLATDAAGYWSLSYHCGSVWTHDTAIAITGLTKAGFPAEAAVLAHGLLAVAEAFDYRVPELHSGDSALDFGAPVPYPAACRPQAWSAAAAVAVLAAATGVGQSGTPTSSGEPGTGAQGPDPISWDPNAGIAGTVTVRGLRVDDGGGGVSDRRGTVTVSGVGEGSVGYLGAE
;
A
#
# COMPACT_ATOMS: atom_id res chain seq x y z
N MET A 1 -47.71 64.79 3.35
CA MET A 1 -48.04 63.38 3.05
C MET A 1 -47.31 62.97 1.78
N PRO A 2 -46.63 61.83 1.71
CA PRO A 2 -46.15 60.97 2.80
C PRO A 2 -44.62 60.73 2.77
N ILE A 3 -44.20 60.07 3.85
CA ILE A 3 -42.89 59.53 4.22
C ILE A 3 -42.49 58.43 3.23
N VAL A 4 -41.20 58.33 2.88
CA VAL A 4 -40.61 57.13 2.26
C VAL A 4 -39.41 56.70 3.11
N ASP A 5 -39.45 55.40 3.38
CA ASP A 5 -38.70 54.57 4.34
C ASP A 5 -37.21 54.42 3.96
N GLU A 6 -36.31 54.69 4.90
CA GLU A 6 -34.89 54.30 4.83
C GLU A 6 -34.72 52.89 5.41
N SER A 7 -34.87 51.87 4.56
CA SER A 7 -34.48 50.50 4.89
C SER A 7 -33.96 49.75 3.66
N GLY A 8 -32.75 50.14 3.22
CA GLY A 8 -31.95 49.37 2.27
C GLY A 8 -30.92 48.52 3.02
N SER A 9 -31.27 47.27 3.32
CA SER A 9 -30.33 46.26 3.80
C SER A 9 -29.22 46.05 2.76
N ALA A 10 -27.96 46.23 3.17
CA ALA A 10 -26.81 45.84 2.38
C ALA A 10 -26.89 44.34 2.03
N PRO A 11 -26.59 43.93 0.79
CA PRO A 11 -26.54 42.50 0.45
C PRO A 11 -25.44 41.86 1.31
N THR A 12 -25.84 40.89 2.12
CA THR A 12 -24.93 39.98 2.82
C THR A 12 -24.01 39.36 1.79
N GLN A 13 -22.71 39.66 1.88
CA GLN A 13 -21.67 38.86 1.24
C GLN A 13 -21.83 37.43 1.76
N GLU A 14 -22.42 36.56 0.96
CA GLU A 14 -22.29 35.13 1.18
C GLU A 14 -20.80 34.82 1.19
N SER A 15 -20.32 34.30 2.33
CA SER A 15 -18.99 33.71 2.41
C SER A 15 -18.82 32.74 1.24
N PRO A 16 -17.71 32.80 0.47
CA PRO A 16 -17.53 31.87 -0.63
C PRO A 16 -17.64 30.45 -0.09
N VAL A 17 -18.55 29.66 -0.67
CA VAL A 17 -18.68 28.24 -0.36
C VAL A 17 -17.32 27.61 -0.66
N VAL A 18 -16.53 27.33 0.38
CA VAL A 18 -15.25 26.64 0.24
C VAL A 18 -15.59 25.25 -0.28
N GLN A 19 -15.29 25.00 -1.55
CA GLN A 19 -15.48 23.69 -2.16
C GLN A 19 -14.65 22.68 -1.36
N ALA A 20 -15.31 21.69 -0.76
CA ALA A 20 -14.63 20.62 -0.04
C ALA A 20 -13.66 19.90 -1.00
N ARG A 21 -12.43 19.68 -0.54
CA ARG A 21 -11.32 19.08 -1.31
C ARG A 21 -10.82 17.85 -0.58
N GLN A 22 -10.23 16.92 -1.34
CA GLN A 22 -9.57 15.77 -0.73
C GLN A 22 -8.51 16.22 0.28
N PRO A 23 -8.48 15.63 1.49
CA PRO A 23 -7.54 16.02 2.53
C PRO A 23 -6.08 15.81 2.11
N MET A 24 -5.21 16.72 2.56
CA MET A 24 -3.76 16.54 2.48
C MET A 24 -3.29 15.61 3.60
N LEU A 25 -2.36 14.71 3.31
CA LEU A 25 -1.89 13.67 4.24
C LEU A 25 -0.43 13.82 4.66
N SER A 26 0.38 14.53 3.88
CA SER A 26 1.85 14.56 4.06
C SER A 26 2.29 15.16 5.40
N GLY A 27 1.53 16.10 5.95
CA GLY A 27 1.79 16.74 7.24
C GLY A 27 1.21 16.00 8.44
N GLU A 28 0.48 14.91 8.22
CA GLU A 28 -0.27 14.23 9.29
C GLU A 28 0.51 13.08 9.91
N PHE A 29 0.15 12.79 11.16
CA PHE A 29 0.70 11.70 11.95
C PHE A 29 -0.26 10.51 11.95
N ALA A 30 0.18 9.39 11.38
CA ALA A 30 -0.62 8.18 11.23
C ALA A 30 -0.09 7.02 12.11
N LEU A 31 -0.99 6.41 12.86
CA LEU A 31 -0.80 5.12 13.52
C LEU A 31 -1.71 4.08 12.89
N ILE A 32 -1.19 2.89 12.63
CA ILE A 32 -1.89 1.82 11.91
C ILE A 32 -1.76 0.51 12.68
N LEU A 33 -2.87 -0.18 12.82
CA LEU A 33 -2.96 -1.58 13.21
C LEU A 33 -4.29 -2.11 12.67
N ALA A 34 -4.26 -2.70 11.49
CA ALA A 34 -5.45 -3.12 10.77
C ALA A 34 -6.40 -3.96 11.64
N PRO A 35 -7.72 -3.68 11.64
CA PRO A 35 -8.44 -2.77 10.75
C PRO A 35 -8.55 -1.33 11.28
N LEU A 36 -7.71 -0.94 12.23
CA LEU A 36 -7.73 0.39 12.82
C LEU A 36 -6.64 1.29 12.25
N GLN A 37 -6.98 2.57 12.14
CA GLN A 37 -6.05 3.64 11.82
C GLN A 37 -6.41 4.90 12.61
N ALA A 38 -5.41 5.63 13.07
CA ALA A 38 -5.56 6.88 13.78
C ALA A 38 -4.73 7.97 13.10
N TRP A 39 -5.39 9.05 12.69
CA TRP A 39 -4.82 10.20 12.01
C TRP A 39 -4.97 11.44 12.87
N SER A 40 -3.87 12.15 13.10
CA SER A 40 -3.84 13.36 13.92
C SER A 40 -2.79 14.33 13.40
N SER A 41 -2.86 15.57 13.87
CA SER A 41 -1.74 16.49 13.74
C SER A 41 -0.46 15.94 14.40
N PRO A 42 0.73 16.47 14.08
CA PRO A 42 2.01 16.02 14.67
C PRO A 42 2.08 16.10 16.21
N ASP A 43 1.22 16.90 16.85
CA ASP A 43 1.08 17.02 18.30
C ASP A 43 0.13 15.97 18.93
N GLY A 44 -0.48 15.11 18.11
CA GLY A 44 -1.42 14.08 18.52
C GLY A 44 -2.87 14.54 18.65
N THR A 45 -3.17 15.80 18.32
CA THR A 45 -4.54 16.35 18.33
C THR A 45 -5.31 15.91 17.10
N MET A 46 -6.54 15.41 17.27
CA MET A 46 -7.48 15.12 16.18
C MET A 46 -8.57 16.20 16.13
N GLY A 47 -8.98 16.61 14.92
CA GLY A 47 -10.09 17.55 14.69
C GLY A 47 -9.72 18.85 13.98
N THR A 48 -8.43 19.09 13.71
CA THR A 48 -7.93 20.28 12.97
C THR A 48 -7.98 20.14 11.44
N HIS A 49 -7.98 18.93 10.89
CA HIS A 49 -8.12 18.66 9.45
C HIS A 49 -9.16 17.57 9.20
N PRO A 50 -9.80 17.53 8.00
CA PRO A 50 -10.89 16.60 7.73
C PRO A 50 -10.52 15.11 7.79
N ILE A 51 -9.24 14.74 7.66
CA ILE A 51 -8.77 13.35 7.80
C ILE A 51 -8.54 12.92 9.26
N HIS A 52 -8.56 13.86 10.21
CA HIS A 52 -8.30 13.48 11.60
C HIS A 52 -9.38 12.57 12.14
N GLY A 53 -8.94 11.62 12.96
CA GLY A 53 -9.84 10.69 13.60
C GLY A 53 -9.24 9.32 13.91
N LEU A 54 -10.03 8.53 14.63
CA LEU A 54 -9.86 7.09 14.77
C LEU A 54 -10.83 6.41 13.80
N TYR A 55 -10.36 5.45 13.02
CA TYR A 55 -11.17 4.71 12.06
C TYR A 55 -11.09 3.22 12.33
N CYS A 56 -12.16 2.50 11.97
CA CYS A 56 -12.22 1.04 11.92
C CYS A 56 -12.80 0.61 10.57
N GLY A 57 -11.97 -0.01 9.73
CA GLY A 57 -12.28 -0.23 8.31
C GLY A 57 -12.55 1.09 7.59
N ASP A 58 -13.63 1.14 6.82
CA ASP A 58 -14.07 2.31 6.05
C ASP A 58 -14.95 3.30 6.86
N THR A 59 -14.91 3.27 8.20
CA THR A 59 -15.71 4.16 9.05
C THR A 59 -14.83 4.95 10.02
N ARG A 60 -14.97 6.28 10.01
CA ARG A 60 -14.35 7.14 11.02
C ARG A 60 -15.17 7.11 12.30
N ILE A 61 -14.65 6.54 13.39
CA ILE A 61 -15.34 6.40 14.67
C ILE A 61 -15.32 7.70 15.47
N LEU A 62 -14.15 8.34 15.55
CA LEU A 62 -13.97 9.65 16.17
C LEU A 62 -13.41 10.61 15.12
N ASP A 63 -13.89 11.86 15.06
CA ASP A 63 -13.23 12.92 14.30
C ASP A 63 -12.34 13.82 15.19
N ARG A 64 -12.60 13.80 16.51
CA ARG A 64 -11.91 14.62 17.51
C ARG A 64 -11.40 13.81 18.68
N SER A 65 -10.20 14.17 19.10
CA SER A 65 -9.52 13.72 20.30
C SER A 65 -8.50 14.80 20.65
N SER A 66 -8.80 15.58 21.67
CA SER A 66 -7.92 16.65 22.16
C SER A 66 -7.73 16.53 23.67
N VAL A 67 -6.53 16.90 24.13
CA VAL A 67 -6.16 16.84 25.54
C VAL A 67 -5.81 18.24 26.00
N SER A 68 -6.35 18.66 27.13
CA SER A 68 -5.97 19.91 27.79
C SER A 68 -5.67 19.67 29.27
N VAL A 69 -4.72 20.43 29.80
CA VAL A 69 -4.31 20.43 31.20
C VAL A 69 -4.43 21.87 31.69
N GLY A 70 -5.13 22.12 32.80
CA GLY A 70 -5.37 23.48 33.30
C GLY A 70 -6.13 24.38 32.32
N GLY A 71 -6.85 23.80 31.35
CA GLY A 71 -7.59 24.52 30.31
C GLY A 71 -6.76 24.89 29.06
N SER A 72 -5.52 24.39 28.92
CA SER A 72 -4.70 24.60 27.73
C SER A 72 -4.17 23.28 27.15
N ILE A 73 -4.02 23.20 25.83
CA ILE A 73 -3.56 22.00 25.10
C ILE A 73 -2.06 21.69 25.30
N GLY A 74 -1.33 22.62 25.94
CA GLY A 74 0.12 22.56 26.07
C GLY A 74 0.85 23.02 24.80
N GLU A 75 2.15 23.23 24.93
CA GLU A 75 3.01 23.65 23.81
C GLU A 75 3.76 22.43 23.25
N PRO A 76 3.43 21.93 22.05
CA PRO A 76 4.05 20.73 21.51
C PRO A 76 5.54 20.98 21.20
N ILE A 77 6.39 20.01 21.57
CA ILE A 77 7.84 20.09 21.33
C ILE A 77 8.40 18.91 20.53
N SER A 78 7.74 17.74 20.55
CA SER A 78 8.18 16.58 19.76
C SER A 78 7.11 15.51 19.66
N SER A 79 7.20 14.68 18.62
CA SER A 79 6.49 13.41 18.53
C SER A 79 7.34 12.31 17.94
N PHE A 80 7.00 11.06 18.28
CA PHE A 80 7.78 9.88 17.92
C PHE A 80 6.86 8.71 17.57
N ARG A 81 7.21 7.94 16.55
CA ARG A 81 6.62 6.63 16.28
C ARG A 81 7.47 5.54 16.93
N SER A 82 6.83 4.63 17.65
CA SER A 82 7.44 3.42 18.20
C SER A 82 6.78 2.22 17.52
N GLY A 83 7.27 1.88 16.32
CA GLY A 83 6.58 0.96 15.41
C GLY A 83 5.39 1.62 14.72
N ALA A 84 4.52 0.81 14.09
CA ALA A 84 3.43 1.33 13.28
C ALA A 84 2.18 1.74 14.10
N ALA A 85 1.96 1.11 15.25
CA ALA A 85 0.72 1.23 16.05
C ALA A 85 0.84 2.17 17.26
N THR A 86 2.04 2.62 17.63
CA THR A 86 2.27 3.43 18.83
C THR A 86 2.92 4.77 18.51
N GLY A 87 2.32 5.85 19.01
CA GLY A 87 2.83 7.22 18.93
C GLY A 87 3.05 7.80 20.33
N THR A 88 4.08 8.63 20.46
CA THR A 88 4.35 9.43 21.66
C THR A 88 4.38 10.90 21.29
N PHE A 89 3.62 11.72 22.01
CA PHE A 89 3.52 13.17 21.81
C PHE A 89 3.95 13.88 23.08
N VAL A 90 4.82 14.88 22.95
CA VAL A 90 5.42 15.58 24.08
C VAL A 90 5.10 17.06 23.98
N ALA A 91 4.52 17.61 25.05
CA ALA A 91 4.18 19.02 25.16
C ALA A 91 4.60 19.60 26.52
N LEU A 92 4.85 20.90 26.57
CA LEU A 92 5.13 21.65 27.80
C LEU A 92 3.84 22.28 28.34
N VAL A 93 3.74 22.36 29.66
CA VAL A 93 2.54 22.90 30.34
C VAL A 93 2.89 24.21 31.06
N ARG A 94 3.62 25.10 30.38
CA ARG A 94 4.27 26.29 30.98
C ARG A 94 3.33 27.26 31.70
N HIS A 95 2.04 27.26 31.35
CA HIS A 95 1.04 28.11 32.00
C HIS A 95 0.72 27.69 33.45
N LEU A 96 1.11 26.48 33.87
CA LEU A 96 1.02 26.00 35.25
C LEU A 96 2.38 25.98 35.96
N ASP A 97 3.42 26.41 35.25
CA ASP A 97 4.82 26.27 35.67
C ASP A 97 5.27 27.47 36.53
N ASP A 98 6.49 27.43 37.04
CA ASP A 98 7.11 28.57 37.72
C ASP A 98 7.63 29.62 36.71
N ALA A 99 8.24 30.69 37.23
CA ALA A 99 8.79 31.77 36.42
C ALA A 99 10.22 31.51 35.91
N ALA A 100 10.75 30.28 36.05
CA ALA A 100 12.08 29.95 35.56
C ALA A 100 12.15 29.97 34.03
N ALA A 101 13.37 30.10 33.50
CA ALA A 101 13.60 30.09 32.07
C ALA A 101 13.43 28.68 31.46
N ASP A 102 13.83 27.65 32.21
CA ASP A 102 13.71 26.25 31.80
C ASP A 102 12.34 25.70 32.24
N PRO A 103 11.65 24.92 31.38
CA PRO A 103 10.35 24.35 31.73
C PRO A 103 10.50 23.20 32.73
N HIS A 104 9.67 23.20 33.78
CA HIS A 104 9.61 22.15 34.79
C HIS A 104 8.35 21.30 34.72
N LEU A 105 7.34 21.67 33.92
CA LEU A 105 6.13 20.87 33.70
C LEU A 105 6.02 20.36 32.26
N ARG A 106 5.87 19.04 32.13
CA ARG A 106 5.75 18.35 30.85
C ARG A 106 4.57 17.38 30.83
N MET A 107 3.90 17.29 29.69
CA MET A 107 2.91 16.29 29.35
C MET A 107 3.48 15.32 28.30
N VAL A 108 3.37 14.02 28.57
CA VAL A 108 3.73 12.95 27.64
C VAL A 108 2.47 12.11 27.37
N ARG A 109 2.02 12.08 26.12
CA ARG A 109 0.89 11.27 25.67
C ARG A 109 1.40 10.09 24.88
N ARG A 110 1.10 8.86 25.30
CA ARG A 110 1.40 7.63 24.56
C ARG A 110 0.10 7.04 24.05
N ARG A 111 -0.10 7.06 22.74
CA ARG A 111 -1.26 6.50 22.04
C ARG A 111 -0.87 5.18 21.38
N THR A 112 -1.68 4.14 21.60
CA THR A 112 -1.45 2.81 21.05
C THR A 112 -2.73 2.27 20.44
N LEU A 113 -2.69 1.84 19.19
CA LEU A 113 -3.75 1.02 18.61
C LEU A 113 -3.61 -0.43 19.10
N THR A 114 -4.74 -1.07 19.35
CA THR A 114 -4.88 -2.48 19.75
C THR A 114 -5.77 -3.19 18.74
N ASP A 115 -5.87 -4.53 18.78
CA ASP A 115 -6.72 -5.29 17.85
C ASP A 115 -8.22 -4.90 17.94
N ALA A 116 -8.63 -4.27 19.05
CA ALA A 116 -10.01 -3.89 19.32
C ALA A 116 -10.25 -2.37 19.31
N GLY A 117 -9.21 -1.52 19.29
CA GLY A 117 -9.41 -0.08 19.29
C GLY A 117 -8.15 0.73 19.60
N MET A 118 -8.27 1.70 20.50
CA MET A 118 -7.19 2.63 20.84
C MET A 118 -7.11 2.85 22.34
N GLN A 119 -5.89 2.95 22.86
CA GLN A 119 -5.60 3.30 24.25
C GLN A 119 -4.67 4.50 24.28
N GLU A 120 -4.86 5.38 25.25
CA GLU A 120 -3.98 6.54 25.43
C GLU A 120 -3.68 6.76 26.91
N ALA A 121 -2.39 6.73 27.23
CA ALA A 121 -1.86 7.06 28.54
C ALA A 121 -1.29 8.48 28.51
N ILE A 122 -1.67 9.30 29.49
CA ILE A 122 -1.27 10.70 29.58
C ILE A 122 -0.55 10.89 30.91
N THR A 123 0.75 11.16 30.85
CA THR A 123 1.61 11.38 32.00
C THR A 123 1.95 12.86 32.13
N LEU A 124 1.70 13.43 33.31
CA LEU A 124 2.17 14.76 33.68
C LEU A 124 3.36 14.61 34.62
N GLU A 125 4.46 15.27 34.29
CA GLU A 125 5.72 15.22 35.02
C GLU A 125 6.08 16.62 35.52
N SER A 126 6.51 16.70 36.78
CA SER A 126 6.90 17.93 37.43
C SER A 126 8.32 17.85 37.99
N ALA A 127 9.14 18.85 37.70
CA ALA A 127 10.41 19.10 38.39
C ALA A 127 10.28 20.17 39.50
N LEU A 128 9.08 20.74 39.69
CA LEU A 128 8.81 21.76 40.70
C LEU A 128 8.98 21.21 42.12
N ALA A 129 9.28 22.11 43.06
CA ALA A 129 9.46 21.76 44.47
C ALA A 129 8.15 21.59 45.25
N GLU A 130 7.02 22.01 44.67
CA GLU A 130 5.69 21.93 45.26
C GLU A 130 4.75 21.11 44.37
N ASP A 131 3.69 20.58 44.97
CA ASP A 131 2.63 19.87 44.27
C ASP A 131 1.82 20.85 43.39
N VAL A 132 1.36 20.39 42.23
CA VAL A 132 0.52 21.17 41.31
C VAL A 132 -0.85 20.55 41.22
N SER A 133 -1.85 21.25 41.76
CA SER A 133 -3.26 20.90 41.58
C SER A 133 -3.78 21.43 40.26
N THR A 134 -4.32 20.56 39.41
CA THR A 134 -4.84 20.92 38.09
C THR A 134 -5.95 19.98 37.64
N GLU A 135 -6.50 20.26 36.47
CA GLU A 135 -7.48 19.42 35.79
C GLU A 135 -6.88 18.92 34.47
N LEU A 136 -7.12 17.66 34.14
CA LEU A 136 -6.91 17.13 32.80
C LEU A 136 -8.26 16.82 32.15
N VAL A 137 -8.46 17.30 30.92
CA VAL A 137 -9.66 17.05 30.12
C VAL A 137 -9.29 16.43 28.79
N VAL A 138 -9.94 15.31 28.47
CA VAL A 138 -9.94 14.74 27.12
C VAL A 138 -11.31 14.98 26.50
N GLU A 139 -11.35 15.63 25.34
CA GLU A 139 -12.57 15.79 24.53
C GLU A 139 -12.55 14.81 23.36
N LEU A 140 -13.60 14.00 23.25
CA LEU A 140 -13.83 13.02 22.18
C LEU A 140 -15.13 13.34 21.47
N ALA A 141 -15.14 13.39 20.15
CA ALA A 141 -16.39 13.54 19.38
C ALA A 141 -16.58 12.33 18.45
N ALA A 142 -17.74 11.69 18.59
CA ALA A 142 -18.15 10.56 17.76
C ALA A 142 -18.70 11.05 16.41
N ASP A 143 -18.29 10.39 15.33
CA ASP A 143 -18.53 10.84 13.95
C ASP A 143 -19.25 9.79 13.09
N PHE A 144 -18.70 8.58 12.97
CA PHE A 144 -19.22 7.47 12.17
C PHE A 144 -19.36 7.77 10.66
N THR A 145 -18.64 8.75 10.11
CA THR A 145 -18.65 9.07 8.68
C THR A 145 -17.95 7.98 7.87
N ALA A 146 -18.54 7.61 6.72
CA ALA A 146 -17.92 6.69 5.76
C ALA A 146 -16.67 7.28 5.08
N MET A 147 -15.65 6.45 4.84
CA MET A 147 -14.35 6.86 4.30
C MET A 147 -14.46 7.61 2.97
N HIS A 148 -15.36 7.18 2.08
CA HIS A 148 -15.54 7.83 0.77
C HIS A 148 -16.08 9.27 0.91
N ILE A 149 -16.84 9.60 1.97
CA ILE A 149 -17.28 10.96 2.26
C ILE A 149 -16.11 11.78 2.82
N VAL A 150 -15.35 11.22 3.77
CA VAL A 150 -14.12 11.84 4.31
C VAL A 150 -13.13 12.19 3.20
N ARG A 151 -12.98 11.29 2.21
CA ARG A 151 -12.13 11.49 1.04
C ARG A 151 -12.51 12.73 0.23
N THR A 152 -13.75 13.21 0.30
CA THR A 152 -14.17 14.48 -0.35
C THR A 152 -13.93 15.72 0.52
N GLY A 153 -13.33 15.57 1.70
CA GLY A 153 -13.16 16.62 2.69
C GLY A 153 -14.45 16.98 3.43
N ARG A 154 -15.42 16.07 3.48
CA ARG A 154 -16.74 16.26 4.09
C ARG A 154 -16.96 15.30 5.26
N SER A 155 -18.00 15.59 6.04
CA SER A 155 -18.53 14.72 7.09
C SER A 155 -20.00 14.42 6.84
N GLN A 156 -20.49 13.32 7.40
CA GLN A 156 -21.88 12.90 7.30
C GLN A 156 -22.57 13.07 8.65
N GLU A 157 -23.81 13.58 8.64
CA GLU A 157 -24.64 13.56 9.85
C GLU A 157 -25.17 12.14 10.08
N ILE A 158 -24.74 11.52 11.18
CA ILE A 158 -25.16 10.20 11.60
C ILE A 158 -25.93 10.30 12.92
N THR A 159 -27.12 9.70 12.96
CA THR A 159 -27.88 9.55 14.21
C THR A 159 -27.27 8.44 15.07
N LEU A 160 -26.72 8.81 16.22
CA LEU A 160 -26.13 7.89 17.18
C LEU A 160 -27.01 7.74 18.42
N THR A 161 -26.99 6.56 19.02
CA THR A 161 -27.46 6.35 20.39
C THR A 161 -26.26 6.33 21.32
N ALA A 162 -26.34 7.07 22.42
CA ALA A 162 -25.30 7.10 23.44
C ALA A 162 -25.86 6.58 24.78
N GLN A 163 -25.13 5.67 25.41
CA GLN A 163 -25.49 5.12 26.72
C GLN A 163 -24.28 5.18 27.66
N GLN A 164 -24.50 5.71 28.86
CA GLN A 164 -23.50 5.72 29.93
C GLN A 164 -23.92 4.73 31.03
N LEU A 165 -23.07 3.75 31.32
CA LEU A 165 -23.30 2.75 32.38
C LEU A 165 -21.98 2.41 33.07
N GLY A 166 -21.94 2.53 34.40
CA GLY A 166 -20.83 2.03 35.21
C GLY A 166 -19.46 2.65 34.89
N GLY A 167 -19.41 3.94 34.55
CA GLY A 167 -18.15 4.63 34.18
C GLY A 167 -17.69 4.40 32.74
N THR A 168 -18.54 3.77 31.93
CA THR A 168 -18.30 3.51 30.52
C THR A 168 -19.35 4.22 29.67
N LEU A 169 -18.92 4.80 28.55
CA LEU A 169 -19.77 5.42 27.54
C LEU A 169 -19.76 4.58 26.27
N THR A 170 -20.93 4.27 25.72
CA THR A 170 -21.05 3.54 24.46
C THR A 170 -21.84 4.35 23.45
N TRP A 171 -21.26 4.58 22.27
CA TRP A 171 -21.97 5.03 21.08
C TRP A 171 -22.34 3.85 20.19
N SER A 172 -23.52 3.89 19.58
CA SER A 172 -23.96 2.90 18.60
C SER A 172 -24.73 3.52 17.45
N THR A 173 -24.53 2.98 16.25
CA THR A 173 -25.37 3.28 15.09
C THR A 173 -26.72 2.56 15.21
N ALA A 174 -27.73 3.09 14.53
CA ALA A 174 -28.94 2.31 14.27
C ALA A 174 -28.60 1.04 13.47
N ALA A 175 -29.37 -0.02 13.67
CA ALA A 175 -29.21 -1.25 12.93
C ALA A 175 -29.68 -1.02 11.48
N ALA A 176 -28.75 -1.05 10.52
CA ALA A 176 -29.08 -0.95 9.11
C ALA A 176 -29.23 -2.36 8.51
N PRO A 177 -30.23 -2.59 7.62
CA PRO A 177 -30.28 -3.83 6.86
C PRO A 177 -29.08 -3.88 5.90
N LEU A 178 -28.26 -4.93 6.00
CA LEU A 178 -27.19 -5.20 5.05
C LEU A 178 -27.77 -5.62 3.69
N ALA A 179 -27.07 -5.27 2.60
CA ALA A 179 -27.41 -5.73 1.24
C ALA A 179 -27.29 -7.27 1.08
N THR A 180 -26.64 -7.93 2.04
CA THR A 180 -26.55 -9.38 2.19
C THR A 180 -27.36 -9.81 3.43
N GLU A 181 -28.22 -10.83 3.31
CA GLU A 181 -29.25 -11.26 4.29
C GLU A 181 -28.76 -11.71 5.70
N VAL A 182 -27.60 -11.27 6.18
CA VAL A 182 -27.00 -11.72 7.45
C VAL A 182 -26.76 -10.55 8.40
N ALA A 183 -27.61 -10.47 9.43
CA ALA A 183 -27.58 -9.51 10.54
C ALA A 183 -27.74 -8.03 10.14
N ALA A 184 -28.20 -7.20 11.09
CA ALA A 184 -28.14 -5.76 10.92
C ALA A 184 -26.71 -5.28 11.19
N ALA A 185 -26.14 -4.47 10.29
CA ALA A 185 -24.85 -3.85 10.53
C ALA A 185 -25.00 -2.84 11.67
N THR A 186 -24.26 -3.07 12.75
CA THR A 186 -24.13 -2.12 13.86
C THR A 186 -22.66 -1.91 14.15
N THR A 187 -22.28 -0.64 14.26
CA THR A 187 -20.97 -0.25 14.76
C THR A 187 -21.14 0.33 16.16
N THR A 188 -20.37 -0.18 17.11
CA THR A 188 -20.36 0.30 18.49
C THR A 188 -18.97 0.75 18.88
N ALA A 189 -18.89 1.85 19.62
CA ALA A 189 -17.65 2.38 20.17
C ALA A 189 -17.81 2.61 21.67
N GLN A 190 -16.99 1.93 22.47
CA GLN A 190 -17.09 1.90 23.92
C GLN A 190 -15.86 2.58 24.54
N VAL A 191 -16.07 3.70 25.24
CA VAL A 191 -15.04 4.48 25.93
C VAL A 191 -14.99 4.14 27.40
N THR A 192 -13.80 3.82 27.90
CA THR A 192 -13.53 3.63 29.33
C THR A 192 -12.43 4.59 29.78
N ALA A 193 -12.67 5.28 30.90
CA ALA A 193 -11.75 6.27 31.45
C ALA A 193 -11.75 6.19 32.97
N ALA A 194 -10.82 5.40 33.52
CA ALA A 194 -10.81 5.13 34.95
C ALA A 194 -10.53 6.41 35.76
N GLY A 195 -11.37 6.67 36.77
CA GLY A 195 -11.24 7.87 37.62
C GLY A 195 -11.66 9.19 36.95
N ALA A 196 -12.17 9.15 35.72
CA ALA A 196 -12.71 10.32 35.04
C ALA A 196 -14.19 10.53 35.38
N GLU A 197 -14.58 11.79 35.53
CA GLU A 197 -15.97 12.20 35.35
C GLU A 197 -16.26 12.30 33.84
N ILE A 198 -17.26 11.56 33.36
CA ILE A 198 -17.66 11.56 31.95
C ILE A 198 -18.93 12.38 31.81
N ALA A 199 -18.83 13.49 31.07
CA ALA A 199 -19.96 14.31 30.65
C ALA A 199 -20.18 14.15 29.14
N LEU A 200 -21.43 13.98 28.72
CA LEU A 200 -21.82 13.87 27.32
C LEU A 200 -22.73 15.03 26.94
N VAL A 201 -22.37 15.74 25.87
CA VAL A 201 -23.23 16.74 25.22
C VAL A 201 -23.28 16.38 23.74
N ASP A 202 -24.47 16.09 23.23
CA ASP A 202 -24.68 15.54 21.89
C ASP A 202 -23.82 14.28 21.68
N ASN A 203 -22.95 14.29 20.67
CA ASN A 203 -22.01 13.21 20.37
C ASN A 203 -20.58 13.47 20.92
N THR A 204 -20.42 14.50 21.76
CA THR A 204 -19.12 14.89 22.34
C THR A 204 -19.03 14.50 23.81
N ALA A 205 -18.07 13.64 24.14
CA ALA A 205 -17.74 13.26 25.50
C ALA A 205 -16.56 14.07 26.03
N ARG A 206 -16.66 14.52 27.27
CA ARG A 206 -15.55 15.11 28.04
C ARG A 206 -15.22 14.20 29.21
N LEU A 207 -13.98 13.73 29.23
CA LEU A 207 -13.40 12.92 30.31
C LEU A 207 -12.57 13.86 31.19
N ARG A 208 -12.97 14.06 32.44
CA ARG A 208 -12.36 15.03 33.37
C ARG A 208 -11.72 14.32 34.55
N TRP A 209 -10.44 14.59 34.79
CA TRP A 209 -9.72 14.18 36.01
C TRP A 209 -9.29 15.40 36.80
N SER A 210 -9.55 15.38 38.11
CA SER A 210 -8.94 16.33 39.06
C SER A 210 -7.65 15.70 39.58
N LEU A 211 -6.51 16.36 39.31
CA LEU A 211 -5.18 15.79 39.53
C LEU A 211 -4.37 16.65 40.51
N ASN A 212 -3.55 15.98 41.32
CA ASN A 212 -2.49 16.60 42.10
C ASN A 212 -1.16 16.00 41.66
N ILE A 213 -0.39 16.73 40.87
CA ILE A 213 0.92 16.29 40.37
C ILE A 213 1.91 16.45 41.53
N PRO A 214 2.58 15.38 42.00
CA PRO A 214 3.50 15.50 43.12
C PRO A 214 4.74 16.34 42.79
N ALA A 215 5.26 17.06 43.78
CA ALA A 215 6.55 17.74 43.71
C ALA A 215 7.65 16.76 43.25
N ARG A 216 8.41 17.15 42.22
CA ARG A 216 9.47 16.31 41.62
C ARG A 216 8.98 14.90 41.22
N GLY A 217 7.70 14.77 40.89
CA GLY A 217 7.04 13.51 40.62
C GLY A 217 6.23 13.52 39.33
N SER A 218 5.45 12.46 39.16
CA SER A 218 4.60 12.28 37.98
C SER A 218 3.28 11.63 38.35
N ILE A 219 2.25 11.88 37.54
CA ILE A 219 0.96 11.21 37.60
C ILE A 219 0.53 10.78 36.20
N THR A 220 -0.09 9.62 36.08
CA THR A 220 -0.59 9.09 34.80
C THR A 220 -2.07 8.80 34.91
N VAL A 221 -2.82 9.19 33.87
CA VAL A 221 -4.21 8.78 33.65
C VAL A 221 -4.32 8.08 32.31
N GLU A 222 -5.32 7.22 32.17
CA GLU A 222 -5.53 6.40 30.98
C GLU A 222 -7.00 6.42 30.55
N TRP A 223 -7.20 6.39 29.24
CA TRP A 223 -8.49 6.10 28.63
C TRP A 223 -8.33 5.17 27.43
N SER A 224 -9.39 4.44 27.13
CA SER A 224 -9.46 3.54 25.97
C SER A 224 -10.78 3.69 25.24
N ILE A 225 -10.77 3.32 23.97
CA ILE A 225 -11.94 3.15 23.14
C ILE A 225 -11.84 1.80 22.43
N GLU A 226 -12.86 0.96 22.59
CA GLU A 226 -13.00 -0.31 21.88
C GLU A 226 -14.09 -0.17 20.81
N VAL A 227 -13.84 -0.71 19.62
CA VAL A 227 -14.71 -0.60 18.45
C VAL A 227 -15.10 -1.99 17.98
N ALA A 228 -16.39 -2.24 17.86
CA ALA A 228 -16.92 -3.43 17.21
C ALA A 228 -17.74 -3.02 15.98
N ASN A 229 -17.29 -3.40 14.79
CA ASN A 229 -17.99 -3.17 13.53
C ASN A 229 -18.52 -4.50 12.98
N ARG A 230 -19.81 -4.77 13.17
CA ARG A 230 -20.45 -6.02 12.69
C ARG A 230 -20.76 -6.02 11.19
N GLY A 231 -20.64 -4.88 10.52
CA GLY A 231 -20.77 -4.76 9.07
C GLY A 231 -19.46 -4.93 8.31
N SER A 232 -18.33 -5.09 9.01
CA SER A 232 -17.02 -5.22 8.35
C SER A 232 -16.90 -6.53 7.58
N VAL A 233 -16.28 -6.47 6.40
CA VAL A 233 -15.91 -7.62 5.58
C VAL A 233 -14.44 -8.06 5.81
N VAL A 234 -13.70 -7.29 6.60
CA VAL A 234 -12.31 -7.54 6.99
C VAL A 234 -12.13 -7.48 8.51
N ALA A 235 -11.11 -8.15 9.01
CA ALA A 235 -10.70 -8.14 10.41
C ALA A 235 -9.17 -8.16 10.53
N ALA A 236 -8.67 -7.94 11.74
CA ALA A 236 -7.24 -8.04 12.05
C ALA A 236 -6.74 -9.48 11.80
N ALA A 237 -5.58 -9.63 11.17
CA ALA A 237 -4.95 -10.93 11.07
C ALA A 237 -4.28 -11.31 12.39
N ALA A 238 -4.57 -12.51 12.89
CA ALA A 238 -3.88 -13.05 14.06
C ALA A 238 -2.47 -13.58 13.71
N GLY A 239 -1.68 -13.80 14.76
CA GLY A 239 -0.38 -14.44 14.66
C GLY A 239 0.74 -13.52 14.18
N THR A 240 1.97 -14.03 14.25
CA THR A 240 3.19 -13.32 13.88
C THR A 240 3.53 -13.60 12.41
N PRO A 241 3.86 -12.61 11.58
CA PRO A 241 4.21 -12.87 10.18
C PRO A 241 5.55 -13.60 10.04
N GLU A 242 5.75 -14.26 8.91
CA GLU A 242 6.97 -15.02 8.60
C GLU A 242 8.25 -14.16 8.65
N TRP A 243 8.15 -12.87 8.32
CA TRP A 243 9.27 -11.93 8.36
C TRP A 243 9.54 -11.30 9.74
N ALA A 244 8.82 -11.67 10.80
CA ALA A 244 8.97 -11.00 12.10
C ALA A 244 10.35 -11.15 12.74
N ALA A 245 11.08 -12.22 12.40
CA ALA A 245 12.44 -12.46 12.85
C ALA A 245 13.49 -11.83 11.93
N VAL A 246 13.09 -11.23 10.81
CA VAL A 246 14.01 -10.70 9.79
C VAL A 246 14.69 -9.46 10.33
N VAL A 247 16.03 -9.51 10.33
CA VAL A 247 16.88 -8.38 10.70
C VAL A 247 17.86 -8.13 9.57
N VAL A 248 17.90 -6.88 9.10
CA VAL A 248 18.87 -6.41 8.10
C VAL A 248 19.87 -5.51 8.80
N ASP A 249 21.15 -5.81 8.62
CA ASP A 249 22.29 -5.00 9.03
C ASP A 249 23.04 -4.59 7.76
N SER A 250 23.30 -3.30 7.58
CA SER A 250 23.83 -2.75 6.33
C SER A 250 24.75 -1.57 6.62
N ASP A 251 25.91 -1.55 5.96
CA ASP A 251 26.84 -0.41 6.03
C ASP A 251 26.16 0.89 5.53
N ASP A 252 25.25 0.80 4.55
CA ASP A 252 24.29 1.88 4.31
C ASP A 252 23.07 1.73 5.23
N SER A 253 23.09 2.53 6.28
CA SER A 253 22.05 2.56 7.29
C SER A 253 20.65 2.96 6.77
N ARG A 254 20.55 3.57 5.58
CA ARG A 254 19.25 3.91 4.95
C ARG A 254 18.49 2.65 4.56
N LEU A 255 19.16 1.64 3.98
CA LEU A 255 18.53 0.38 3.60
C LEU A 255 18.01 -0.37 4.83
N GLN A 256 18.82 -0.47 5.88
CA GLN A 256 18.43 -1.08 7.15
C GLN A 256 17.21 -0.38 7.77
N ARG A 257 17.23 0.96 7.87
CA ARG A 257 16.10 1.71 8.45
C ARG A 257 14.83 1.61 7.61
N TRP A 258 14.98 1.59 6.29
CA TRP A 258 13.85 1.42 5.38
C TRP A 258 13.21 0.04 5.52
N VAL A 259 14.00 -1.05 5.43
CA VAL A 259 13.47 -2.41 5.58
C VAL A 259 12.82 -2.58 6.96
N HIS A 260 13.44 -2.11 8.04
CA HIS A 260 12.86 -2.21 9.38
C HIS A 260 11.48 -1.52 9.47
N THR A 261 11.37 -0.28 9.00
CA THR A 261 10.10 0.46 9.01
C THR A 261 9.06 -0.18 8.09
N ALA A 262 9.47 -0.61 6.90
CA ALA A 262 8.60 -1.29 5.94
C ALA A 262 8.01 -2.60 6.50
N LEU A 263 8.82 -3.46 7.14
CA LEU A 263 8.33 -4.70 7.75
C LEU A 263 7.38 -4.45 8.93
N ALA A 264 7.60 -3.39 9.70
CA ALA A 264 6.68 -2.97 10.75
C ALA A 264 5.33 -2.49 10.17
N ASP A 265 5.37 -1.69 9.10
CA ASP A 265 4.16 -1.21 8.42
C ASP A 265 3.39 -2.36 7.74
N LEU A 266 4.09 -3.28 7.06
CA LEU A 266 3.50 -4.49 6.47
C LEU A 266 2.85 -5.36 7.53
N THR A 267 3.47 -5.52 8.70
CA THR A 267 2.89 -6.25 9.83
C THR A 267 1.58 -5.61 10.29
N ALA A 268 1.55 -4.28 10.40
CA ALA A 268 0.37 -3.52 10.80
C ALA A 268 -0.73 -3.47 9.73
N LEU A 269 -0.41 -3.77 8.47
CA LEU A 269 -1.36 -3.84 7.35
C LEU A 269 -2.01 -5.23 7.18
N ARG A 270 -1.61 -6.24 7.97
CA ARG A 270 -2.16 -7.60 7.83
C ARG A 270 -3.62 -7.67 8.25
N MET A 271 -4.46 -8.16 7.35
CA MET A 271 -5.88 -8.39 7.54
C MET A 271 -6.28 -9.80 7.14
N VAL A 272 -7.47 -10.21 7.55
CA VAL A 272 -8.19 -11.39 7.02
C VAL A 272 -9.57 -10.95 6.56
N THR A 273 -10.18 -11.69 5.64
CA THR A 273 -11.61 -11.49 5.37
C THR A 273 -12.43 -12.20 6.44
N THR A 274 -13.65 -11.75 6.69
CA THR A 274 -14.54 -12.43 7.65
C THR A 274 -14.95 -13.83 7.17
N THR A 275 -14.85 -14.10 5.86
CA THR A 275 -15.12 -15.41 5.24
C THR A 275 -13.91 -16.35 5.27
N HIS A 276 -12.69 -15.81 5.35
CA HIS A 276 -11.43 -16.58 5.40
C HIS A 276 -10.54 -16.11 6.58
N PRO A 277 -10.96 -16.33 7.84
CA PRO A 277 -10.36 -15.72 9.03
C PRO A 277 -8.95 -16.24 9.39
N VAL A 278 -8.42 -17.21 8.64
CA VAL A 278 -7.11 -17.82 8.87
C VAL A 278 -6.12 -17.54 7.74
N GLU A 279 -6.53 -16.82 6.70
CA GLU A 279 -5.70 -16.54 5.52
C GLU A 279 -5.35 -15.06 5.48
N PRO A 280 -4.20 -14.65 6.04
CA PRO A 280 -3.78 -13.26 6.04
C PRO A 280 -3.48 -12.76 4.63
N PHE A 281 -3.88 -11.52 4.36
CA PHE A 281 -3.44 -10.71 3.23
C PHE A 281 -2.99 -9.33 3.75
N LEU A 282 -2.46 -8.49 2.86
CA LEU A 282 -2.10 -7.10 3.20
C LEU A 282 -3.16 -6.13 2.67
N ALA A 283 -3.69 -5.27 3.53
CA ALA A 283 -4.50 -4.14 3.07
C ALA A 283 -3.68 -3.24 2.13
N ALA A 284 -4.30 -2.72 1.07
CA ALA A 284 -3.55 -1.96 0.06
C ALA A 284 -2.88 -0.71 0.64
N GLY A 285 -3.62 0.13 1.36
CA GLY A 285 -3.00 1.16 2.18
C GLY A 285 -3.94 2.16 2.82
N ALA A 286 -3.38 2.87 3.79
CA ALA A 286 -4.13 3.78 4.64
C ALA A 286 -3.99 5.23 4.14
N PRO A 287 -5.08 6.02 4.06
CA PRO A 287 -6.42 5.70 4.56
C PRO A 287 -7.41 5.18 3.51
N TRP A 288 -7.17 5.44 2.22
CA TRP A 288 -8.21 5.33 1.18
C TRP A 288 -8.50 3.89 0.73
N TYR A 289 -7.49 3.02 0.80
CA TYR A 289 -7.48 1.67 0.24
C TYR A 289 -7.27 0.62 1.33
N PHE A 290 -7.82 0.87 2.52
CA PHE A 290 -7.55 0.07 3.72
C PHE A 290 -8.42 -1.20 3.80
N THR A 291 -8.34 -2.01 2.74
CA THR A 291 -9.08 -3.26 2.56
C THR A 291 -8.37 -4.16 1.54
N LEU A 292 -8.96 -5.30 1.17
CA LEU A 292 -8.45 -6.23 0.16
C LEU A 292 -8.55 -5.63 -1.25
N PHE A 293 -7.39 -5.39 -1.87
CA PHE A 293 -7.26 -5.17 -3.31
C PHE A 293 -6.46 -6.32 -3.92
N GLY A 294 -6.97 -6.93 -4.98
CA GLY A 294 -6.38 -8.12 -5.59
C GLY A 294 -4.96 -7.84 -6.09
N ARG A 295 -4.82 -6.84 -6.97
CA ARG A 295 -3.53 -6.47 -7.56
C ARG A 295 -2.48 -6.07 -6.53
N ASP A 296 -2.82 -5.17 -5.61
CA ASP A 296 -1.92 -4.69 -4.56
C ASP A 296 -1.42 -5.84 -3.67
N SER A 297 -2.32 -6.75 -3.29
CA SER A 297 -1.98 -7.92 -2.48
C SER A 297 -1.05 -8.85 -3.25
N LEU A 298 -1.31 -9.10 -4.53
CA LEU A 298 -0.50 -9.96 -5.39
C LEU A 298 0.91 -9.42 -5.56
N TRP A 299 1.08 -8.12 -5.88
CA TRP A 299 2.40 -7.52 -6.01
C TRP A 299 3.15 -7.46 -4.69
N SER A 300 2.48 -7.09 -3.60
CA SER A 300 3.10 -7.05 -2.28
C SER A 300 3.60 -8.43 -1.86
N ALA A 301 2.76 -9.48 -2.02
CA ALA A 301 3.16 -10.85 -1.74
C ALA A 301 4.30 -11.31 -2.65
N ARG A 302 4.27 -10.97 -3.94
CA ARG A 302 5.32 -11.30 -4.90
C ARG A 302 6.67 -10.68 -4.53
N MET A 303 6.69 -9.42 -4.08
CA MET A 303 7.91 -8.75 -3.61
C MET A 303 8.43 -9.29 -2.27
N LEU A 304 7.57 -9.95 -1.47
CA LEU A 304 7.92 -10.52 -0.17
C LEU A 304 8.36 -11.98 -0.21
N LEU A 305 8.24 -12.66 -1.35
CA LEU A 305 8.72 -14.04 -1.54
C LEU A 305 10.16 -14.30 -1.06
N PRO A 306 11.13 -13.36 -1.16
CA PRO A 306 12.47 -13.55 -0.60
C PRO A 306 12.50 -13.77 0.93
N LEU A 307 11.43 -13.43 1.65
CA LEU A 307 11.33 -13.57 3.11
C LEU A 307 10.50 -14.80 3.55
N GLY A 308 9.79 -15.44 2.62
CA GLY A 308 8.97 -16.62 2.86
C GLY A 308 7.75 -16.71 1.92
N THR A 309 6.99 -17.80 2.01
CA THR A 309 5.89 -18.14 1.10
C THR A 309 4.51 -18.15 1.76
N GLU A 310 4.41 -17.99 3.08
CA GLU A 310 3.14 -18.09 3.82
C GLU A 310 2.14 -17.01 3.37
N LEU A 311 2.58 -15.74 3.28
CA LEU A 311 1.72 -14.66 2.82
C LEU A 311 1.26 -14.85 1.37
N ALA A 312 2.13 -15.34 0.49
CA ALA A 312 1.80 -15.62 -0.90
C ALA A 312 0.74 -16.72 -0.99
N GLY A 313 0.93 -17.84 -0.28
CA GLY A 313 -0.04 -18.93 -0.20
C GLY A 313 -1.41 -18.47 0.31
N SER A 314 -1.43 -17.68 1.38
CA SER A 314 -2.69 -17.14 1.93
C SER A 314 -3.38 -16.15 1.00
N THR A 315 -2.62 -15.24 0.38
CA THR A 315 -3.16 -14.29 -0.61
C THR A 315 -3.77 -15.02 -1.80
N LEU A 316 -3.10 -16.05 -2.31
CA LEU A 316 -3.60 -16.88 -3.41
C LEU A 316 -4.92 -17.57 -3.02
N ARG A 317 -5.03 -18.13 -1.81
CA ARG A 317 -6.24 -18.82 -1.32
C ARG A 317 -7.42 -17.87 -1.08
N VAL A 318 -7.19 -16.69 -0.49
CA VAL A 318 -8.25 -15.67 -0.31
C VAL A 318 -8.81 -15.24 -1.66
N LEU A 319 -7.94 -14.89 -2.61
CA LEU A 319 -8.38 -14.42 -3.94
C LEU A 319 -9.03 -15.55 -4.76
N ALA A 320 -8.56 -16.79 -4.61
CA ALA A 320 -9.18 -17.96 -5.21
C ALA A 320 -10.61 -18.20 -4.70
N GLY A 321 -10.87 -17.94 -3.41
CA GLY A 321 -12.20 -18.01 -2.78
C GLY A 321 -13.17 -16.94 -3.29
N LEU A 322 -12.67 -15.83 -3.82
CA LEU A 322 -13.44 -14.72 -4.38
C LEU A 322 -13.39 -14.67 -5.92
N GLN A 323 -12.85 -15.70 -6.57
CA GLN A 323 -12.66 -15.71 -8.02
C GLN A 323 -14.01 -15.86 -8.74
N GLY A 324 -14.24 -15.01 -9.75
CA GLY A 324 -15.51 -14.84 -10.45
C GLY A 324 -16.08 -16.13 -11.03
N THR A 325 -17.41 -16.21 -11.05
CA THR A 325 -18.16 -17.41 -11.46
C THR A 325 -19.30 -17.12 -12.44
N ARG A 326 -19.65 -15.85 -12.63
CA ARG A 326 -20.73 -15.39 -13.51
C ARG A 326 -20.27 -14.23 -14.40
N HIS A 327 -21.08 -13.90 -15.38
CA HIS A 327 -20.96 -12.68 -16.17
C HIS A 327 -21.87 -11.62 -15.56
N ASP A 328 -21.27 -10.57 -15.01
CA ASP A 328 -22.00 -9.43 -14.42
C ASP A 328 -21.29 -8.12 -14.76
N PRO A 329 -21.83 -7.35 -15.73
CA PRO A 329 -21.24 -6.07 -16.15
C PRO A 329 -21.11 -5.05 -15.02
N GLU A 330 -22.06 -5.02 -14.07
CA GLU A 330 -22.08 -4.03 -12.98
C GLU A 330 -20.87 -4.17 -12.05
N SER A 331 -20.47 -5.42 -11.78
CA SER A 331 -19.28 -5.73 -10.99
C SER A 331 -18.04 -5.99 -11.84
N ALA A 332 -18.16 -5.90 -13.18
CA ALA A 332 -17.16 -6.34 -14.15
C ALA A 332 -16.71 -7.82 -13.97
N GLU A 333 -17.57 -8.64 -13.38
CA GLU A 333 -17.30 -10.05 -13.10
C GLU A 333 -17.34 -10.87 -14.38
N GLN A 334 -16.34 -11.74 -14.54
CA GLN A 334 -16.29 -12.76 -15.56
C GLN A 334 -15.84 -14.08 -14.91
N PRO A 335 -16.28 -15.26 -15.41
CA PRO A 335 -15.82 -16.54 -14.90
C PRO A 335 -14.31 -16.65 -14.91
N GLY A 336 -13.72 -17.01 -13.77
CA GLY A 336 -12.27 -17.17 -13.60
C GLY A 336 -11.49 -15.89 -13.28
N LYS A 337 -12.12 -14.71 -13.36
CA LYS A 337 -11.47 -13.42 -13.09
C LYS A 337 -11.20 -13.23 -11.59
N ILE A 338 -10.06 -12.65 -11.23
CA ILE A 338 -9.71 -12.26 -9.85
C ILE A 338 -10.21 -10.83 -9.59
N ILE A 339 -10.65 -10.58 -8.35
CA ILE A 339 -11.25 -9.30 -7.93
C ILE A 339 -10.26 -8.13 -8.04
N HIS A 340 -10.82 -6.95 -8.26
CA HIS A 340 -10.14 -5.67 -8.06
C HIS A 340 -10.10 -5.33 -6.57
N GLU A 341 -11.27 -5.16 -5.94
CA GLU A 341 -11.38 -4.80 -4.53
C GLU A 341 -12.62 -5.39 -3.84
N LEU A 342 -12.55 -5.50 -2.51
CA LEU A 342 -13.64 -5.89 -1.62
C LEU A 342 -13.87 -4.81 -0.56
N ARG A 343 -15.11 -4.34 -0.41
CA ARG A 343 -15.57 -3.37 0.59
C ARG A 343 -16.85 -3.84 1.27
N ALA A 344 -17.16 -3.23 2.41
CA ALA A 344 -18.40 -3.50 3.14
C ALA A 344 -19.63 -2.85 2.48
N GLU A 345 -19.43 -1.66 1.90
CA GLU A 345 -20.47 -0.85 1.27
C GLU A 345 -20.04 -0.43 -0.14
N PRO A 346 -20.99 -0.08 -1.03
CA PRO A 346 -20.67 0.46 -2.34
C PRO A 346 -19.81 1.72 -2.23
N LEU A 347 -18.81 1.85 -3.11
CA LEU A 347 -18.01 3.06 -3.22
C LEU A 347 -18.69 4.00 -4.21
N THR A 348 -18.98 5.23 -3.78
CA THR A 348 -19.43 6.29 -4.69
C THR A 348 -18.60 7.53 -4.42
N ILE A 349 -18.06 8.15 -5.47
CA ILE A 349 -17.29 9.39 -5.36
C ILE A 349 -18.10 10.54 -5.97
N PRO A 350 -18.76 11.39 -5.14
CA PRO A 350 -19.57 12.50 -5.63
C PRO A 350 -18.76 13.46 -6.52
N GLY A 351 -19.20 13.65 -7.75
CA GLY A 351 -18.58 14.57 -8.71
C GLY A 351 -17.62 13.91 -9.72
N GLU A 352 -17.23 12.65 -9.52
CA GLU A 352 -16.37 11.90 -10.46
C GLU A 352 -17.16 10.91 -11.33
N GLY A 353 -18.44 10.67 -11.02
CA GLY A 353 -19.27 9.70 -11.76
C GLY A 353 -18.90 8.24 -11.51
N LEU A 354 -17.94 7.97 -10.62
CA LEU A 354 -17.51 6.63 -10.23
C LEU A 354 -18.44 6.02 -9.16
N ALA A 355 -18.98 4.85 -9.46
CA ALA A 355 -19.78 4.04 -8.55
C ALA A 355 -19.41 2.55 -8.71
N LEU A 356 -18.84 1.97 -7.66
CA LEU A 356 -18.37 0.58 -7.64
C LEU A 356 -19.17 -0.26 -6.63
N PRO A 357 -19.61 -1.48 -7.00
CA PRO A 357 -20.22 -2.39 -6.05
C PRO A 357 -19.22 -2.86 -4.99
N PRO A 358 -19.68 -3.37 -3.84
CA PRO A 358 -18.81 -3.80 -2.74
C PRO A 358 -17.80 -4.89 -3.14
N LEU A 359 -18.16 -5.75 -4.09
CA LEU A 359 -17.26 -6.73 -4.69
C LEU A 359 -17.10 -6.38 -6.17
N TYR A 360 -15.92 -5.88 -6.54
CA TYR A 360 -15.66 -5.35 -7.87
C TYR A 360 -14.49 -6.07 -8.54
N TYR A 361 -14.59 -6.31 -9.85
CA TYR A 361 -13.64 -7.08 -10.67
C TYR A 361 -13.07 -6.24 -11.83
N GLY A 362 -13.18 -4.91 -11.80
CA GLY A 362 -12.63 -4.01 -12.83
C GLY A 362 -11.10 -3.92 -12.81
N THR A 363 -10.43 -5.04 -13.02
CA THR A 363 -8.98 -5.20 -13.14
C THR A 363 -8.68 -6.14 -14.31
N VAL A 364 -7.78 -5.76 -15.20
CA VAL A 364 -7.35 -6.63 -16.32
C VAL A 364 -6.11 -7.45 -15.96
N ASP A 365 -5.36 -7.02 -14.95
CA ASP A 365 -4.04 -7.57 -14.58
C ASP A 365 -4.08 -8.57 -13.41
N ALA A 366 -5.02 -8.46 -12.47
CA ALA A 366 -5.01 -9.29 -11.26
C ALA A 366 -5.07 -10.80 -11.52
N THR A 367 -5.85 -11.26 -12.52
CA THR A 367 -5.93 -12.69 -12.85
C THR A 367 -4.58 -13.23 -13.34
N LEU A 368 -3.85 -12.44 -14.13
CA LEU A 368 -2.53 -12.80 -14.66
C LEU A 368 -1.49 -12.81 -13.54
N LEU A 369 -1.53 -11.78 -12.69
CA LEU A 369 -0.64 -11.66 -11.53
C LEU A 369 -0.89 -12.77 -10.51
N TRP A 370 -2.13 -13.27 -10.37
CA TRP A 370 -2.43 -14.43 -9.53
C TRP A 370 -1.77 -15.70 -10.06
N ILE A 371 -1.81 -15.93 -11.38
CA ILE A 371 -1.11 -17.07 -12.00
C ILE A 371 0.42 -16.92 -11.83
N CYS A 372 0.95 -15.71 -12.03
CA CYS A 372 2.38 -15.42 -11.83
C CYS A 372 2.81 -15.67 -10.39
N LEU A 373 2.04 -15.19 -9.40
CA LEU A 373 2.34 -15.41 -7.99
C LEU A 373 2.26 -16.89 -7.61
N LEU A 374 1.30 -17.65 -8.15
CA LEU A 374 1.21 -19.09 -7.91
C LEU A 374 2.47 -19.81 -8.39
N HIS A 375 2.92 -19.48 -9.61
CA HIS A 375 4.16 -20.02 -10.16
C HIS A 375 5.38 -19.59 -9.34
N ASP A 376 5.48 -18.31 -8.99
CA ASP A 376 6.61 -17.79 -8.25
C ASP A 376 6.66 -18.36 -6.82
N ALA A 377 5.53 -18.51 -6.14
CA ALA A 377 5.45 -19.14 -4.83
C ALA A 377 5.90 -20.60 -4.87
N TRP A 378 5.50 -21.37 -5.89
CA TRP A 378 6.00 -22.73 -6.11
C TRP A 378 7.52 -22.75 -6.33
N GLN A 379 8.06 -21.84 -7.15
CA GLN A 379 9.51 -21.71 -7.34
C GLN A 379 10.27 -21.31 -6.07
N HIS A 380 9.60 -20.64 -5.12
CA HIS A 380 10.15 -20.30 -3.81
C HIS A 380 9.87 -21.37 -2.73
N GLY A 381 9.35 -22.53 -3.11
CA GLY A 381 9.20 -23.69 -2.23
C GLY A 381 7.85 -23.82 -1.52
N LEU A 382 6.80 -23.11 -1.98
CA LEU A 382 5.45 -23.37 -1.47
C LEU A 382 5.09 -24.86 -1.75
N PRO A 383 4.70 -25.65 -0.73
CA PRO A 383 4.55 -27.10 -0.87
C PRO A 383 3.58 -27.54 -1.97
N ASP A 384 3.93 -28.63 -2.66
CA ASP A 384 3.15 -29.18 -3.78
C ASP A 384 1.69 -29.49 -3.42
N ASP A 385 1.41 -29.94 -2.19
CA ASP A 385 0.04 -30.21 -1.71
C ASP A 385 -0.78 -28.93 -1.60
N GLN A 386 -0.17 -27.82 -1.18
CA GLN A 386 -0.82 -26.51 -1.19
C GLN A 386 -1.06 -26.02 -2.62
N ILE A 387 -0.08 -26.15 -3.53
CA ILE A 387 -0.26 -25.79 -4.94
C ILE A 387 -1.37 -26.64 -5.59
N GLN A 388 -1.41 -27.94 -5.29
CA GLN A 388 -2.40 -28.85 -5.86
C GLN A 388 -3.83 -28.44 -5.51
N THR A 389 -4.07 -27.88 -4.32
CA THR A 389 -5.39 -27.36 -3.92
C THR A 389 -5.85 -26.16 -4.77
N LEU A 390 -4.90 -25.43 -5.37
CA LEU A 390 -5.14 -24.25 -6.19
C LEU A 390 -5.25 -24.56 -7.69
N LEU A 391 -4.94 -25.78 -8.13
CA LEU A 391 -5.02 -26.16 -9.55
C LEU A 391 -6.42 -25.97 -10.18
N PRO A 392 -7.55 -26.26 -9.50
CA PRO A 392 -8.86 -25.95 -10.06
C PRO A 392 -9.08 -24.45 -10.29
N HIS A 393 -8.50 -23.59 -9.44
CA HIS A 393 -8.57 -22.14 -9.58
C HIS A 393 -7.67 -21.62 -10.71
N LEU A 394 -6.47 -22.23 -10.85
CA LEU A 394 -5.60 -22.01 -12.01
C LEU A 394 -6.32 -22.34 -13.31
N GLN A 395 -7.00 -23.49 -13.41
CA GLN A 395 -7.77 -23.86 -14.59
C GLN A 395 -8.87 -22.84 -14.92
N ARG A 396 -9.57 -22.28 -13.92
CA ARG A 396 -10.55 -21.22 -14.16
C ARG A 396 -9.90 -19.91 -14.62
N ALA A 397 -8.78 -19.52 -14.02
CA ALA A 397 -8.04 -18.32 -14.42
C ALA A 397 -7.51 -18.42 -15.86
N LEU A 398 -7.04 -19.62 -16.24
CA LEU A 398 -6.67 -19.95 -17.61
C LEU A 398 -7.89 -19.97 -18.56
N GLY A 399 -9.04 -20.46 -18.08
CA GLY A 399 -10.32 -20.32 -18.80
C GLY A 399 -10.66 -18.87 -19.10
N TRP A 400 -10.53 -17.97 -18.12
CA TRP A 400 -10.70 -16.53 -18.31
C TRP A 400 -9.73 -15.97 -19.36
N LEU A 401 -8.44 -16.31 -19.26
CA LEU A 401 -7.40 -15.88 -20.21
C LEU A 401 -7.72 -16.31 -21.65
N ARG A 402 -8.33 -17.49 -21.84
CA ARG A 402 -8.71 -18.02 -23.15
C ARG A 402 -9.99 -17.42 -23.70
N GLU A 403 -10.98 -17.16 -22.84
CA GLU A 403 -12.37 -16.96 -23.27
C GLU A 403 -12.89 -15.53 -23.04
N HIS A 404 -12.23 -14.73 -22.21
CA HIS A 404 -12.79 -13.45 -21.72
C HIS A 404 -11.80 -12.28 -21.72
N ALA A 405 -10.50 -12.55 -21.77
CA ALA A 405 -9.48 -11.51 -21.66
C ALA A 405 -9.27 -10.71 -22.97
N ASP A 406 -9.61 -11.31 -24.11
CA ASP A 406 -9.55 -10.72 -25.45
C ASP A 406 -10.98 -10.40 -25.90
N SER A 407 -11.32 -9.11 -26.03
CA SER A 407 -12.70 -8.66 -26.19
C SER A 407 -13.17 -8.62 -27.64
N ASP A 408 -12.24 -8.59 -28.60
CA ASP A 408 -12.51 -8.49 -30.03
C ASP A 408 -11.80 -9.54 -30.90
N ASP A 409 -11.25 -10.58 -30.27
CA ASP A 409 -10.62 -11.76 -30.88
C ASP A 409 -9.37 -11.43 -31.72
N ASP A 410 -8.67 -10.34 -31.44
CA ASP A 410 -7.45 -9.93 -32.16
C ASP A 410 -6.15 -10.53 -31.57
N GLY A 411 -6.28 -11.21 -30.43
CA GLY A 411 -5.21 -11.88 -29.72
C GLY A 411 -4.48 -11.01 -28.69
N PHE A 412 -4.99 -9.84 -28.33
CA PHE A 412 -4.49 -9.03 -27.21
C PHE A 412 -5.49 -8.98 -26.07
N LEU A 413 -4.98 -8.83 -24.85
CA LEU A 413 -5.83 -8.65 -23.67
C LEU A 413 -6.25 -7.20 -23.55
N GLU A 414 -7.53 -6.98 -23.29
CA GLU A 414 -8.14 -5.65 -23.31
C GLU A 414 -9.11 -5.40 -22.15
N TYR A 415 -9.38 -4.13 -21.90
CA TYR A 415 -10.47 -3.72 -21.03
C TYR A 415 -11.29 -2.58 -21.63
N ILE A 416 -12.54 -2.52 -21.18
CA ILE A 416 -13.47 -1.42 -21.39
C ILE A 416 -14.47 -1.42 -20.24
N ASP A 417 -14.81 -0.24 -19.72
CA ASP A 417 -15.97 -0.10 -18.85
C ASP A 417 -17.24 0.04 -19.71
N THR A 418 -18.08 -1.00 -19.69
CA THR A 418 -19.35 -1.02 -20.42
C THR A 418 -20.49 -0.31 -19.67
N THR A 419 -20.31 0.00 -18.39
CA THR A 419 -21.34 0.60 -17.54
C THR A 419 -21.34 2.12 -17.59
N GLY A 420 -20.17 2.71 -17.85
CA GLY A 420 -19.95 4.16 -17.88
C GLY A 420 -19.80 4.80 -16.50
N HIS A 421 -19.82 4.01 -15.43
CA HIS A 421 -19.62 4.46 -14.04
C HIS A 421 -18.60 3.59 -13.28
N GLY A 422 -17.97 2.63 -13.94
CA GLY A 422 -16.87 1.83 -13.42
C GLY A 422 -15.52 2.51 -13.63
N LEU A 423 -14.43 1.77 -13.41
CA LEU A 423 -13.09 2.27 -13.72
C LEU A 423 -12.87 2.34 -15.23
N ALA A 424 -12.59 3.55 -15.74
CA ALA A 424 -12.26 3.77 -17.14
C ALA A 424 -10.97 3.05 -17.56
N ASN A 425 -9.97 3.01 -16.68
CA ASN A 425 -8.74 2.24 -16.83
C ASN A 425 -8.67 1.12 -15.80
N GLN A 426 -8.41 -0.12 -16.25
CA GLN A 426 -8.42 -1.32 -15.39
C GLN A 426 -7.03 -1.94 -15.16
N GLY A 427 -5.96 -1.28 -15.64
CA GLY A 427 -4.58 -1.59 -15.27
C GLY A 427 -4.19 -0.98 -13.92
N TRP A 428 -2.91 -1.01 -13.58
CA TRP A 428 -2.42 -0.39 -12.35
C TRP A 428 -2.50 1.15 -12.36
N LYS A 429 -2.40 1.76 -13.55
CA LYS A 429 -2.70 3.18 -13.77
C LYS A 429 -4.18 3.36 -14.05
N ASP A 430 -5.00 3.38 -13.00
CA ASP A 430 -6.45 3.34 -13.09
C ASP A 430 -7.16 4.71 -13.14
N SER A 431 -6.41 5.82 -13.16
CA SER A 431 -7.01 7.15 -13.36
C SER A 431 -7.52 7.32 -14.79
N ALA A 432 -8.61 8.07 -14.98
CA ALA A 432 -9.26 8.23 -16.29
C ALA A 432 -8.35 8.85 -17.37
N ASP A 433 -7.30 9.59 -16.98
CA ASP A 433 -6.35 10.27 -17.86
C ASP A 433 -5.05 9.49 -18.12
N ALA A 434 -4.90 8.29 -17.53
CA ALA A 434 -3.63 7.56 -17.50
C ALA A 434 -3.08 7.14 -18.87
N VAL A 435 -3.96 6.85 -19.84
CA VAL A 435 -3.59 6.36 -21.17
C VAL A 435 -3.87 7.45 -22.19
N GLN A 436 -2.81 8.18 -22.54
CA GLN A 436 -2.86 9.32 -23.45
C GLN A 436 -1.78 9.25 -24.51
N TRP A 437 -2.05 9.84 -25.67
CA TRP A 437 -1.10 10.11 -26.74
C TRP A 437 -0.09 11.18 -26.33
N ARG A 438 1.02 11.30 -27.07
CA ARG A 438 2.09 12.25 -26.72
C ARG A 438 1.61 13.70 -26.70
N ASP A 439 0.59 14.02 -27.48
CA ASP A 439 -0.07 15.34 -27.54
C ASP A 439 -1.07 15.60 -26.41
N GLY A 440 -1.29 14.62 -25.51
CA GLY A 440 -2.19 14.71 -24.37
C GLY A 440 -3.64 14.33 -24.67
N THR A 441 -3.97 13.94 -25.90
CA THR A 441 -5.29 13.37 -26.20
C THR A 441 -5.44 11.99 -25.56
N LEU A 442 -6.64 11.63 -25.09
CA LEU A 442 -6.87 10.33 -24.46
C LEU A 442 -7.02 9.23 -25.53
N ALA A 443 -6.53 8.03 -25.22
CA ALA A 443 -6.76 6.86 -26.06
C ALA A 443 -8.22 6.40 -25.96
N GLU A 444 -8.80 5.96 -27.07
CA GLU A 444 -10.16 5.41 -27.11
C GLU A 444 -10.12 3.91 -26.79
N GLY A 445 -11.04 3.44 -25.93
CA GLY A 445 -11.15 2.01 -25.62
C GLY A 445 -11.80 1.18 -26.75
N PRO A 446 -11.72 -0.17 -26.69
CA PRO A 446 -11.01 -0.95 -25.67
C PRO A 446 -9.49 -0.74 -25.72
N ILE A 447 -8.83 -0.83 -24.55
CA ILE A 447 -7.39 -0.55 -24.42
C ILE A 447 -6.62 -1.85 -24.15
N ALA A 448 -5.55 -2.08 -24.92
CA ALA A 448 -4.62 -3.18 -24.70
C ALA A 448 -3.28 -2.67 -24.12
N LEU A 449 -3.09 -2.77 -22.80
CA LEU A 449 -1.89 -2.30 -22.11
C LEU A 449 -0.68 -3.21 -22.33
N CYS A 450 0.53 -2.64 -22.45
CA CYS A 450 1.73 -3.42 -22.74
C CYS A 450 2.17 -4.31 -21.57
N GLU A 451 2.09 -3.84 -20.33
CA GLU A 451 2.45 -4.64 -19.15
C GLU A 451 1.50 -5.82 -18.96
N VAL A 452 0.23 -5.67 -19.33
CA VAL A 452 -0.77 -6.73 -19.25
C VAL A 452 -0.44 -7.86 -20.22
N GLN A 453 0.03 -7.53 -21.43
CA GLN A 453 0.50 -8.56 -22.38
C GLN A 453 1.73 -9.29 -21.85
N ALA A 454 2.65 -8.56 -21.20
CA ALA A 454 3.80 -9.15 -20.51
C ALA A 454 3.39 -10.11 -19.39
N TYR A 455 2.42 -9.71 -18.56
CA TYR A 455 1.90 -10.59 -17.50
C TYR A 455 1.18 -11.81 -18.08
N ALA A 456 0.45 -11.67 -19.19
CA ALA A 456 -0.20 -12.80 -19.84
C ALA A 456 0.83 -13.78 -20.43
N TYR A 457 1.91 -13.26 -21.02
CA TYR A 457 3.03 -14.08 -21.45
C TYR A 457 3.67 -14.83 -20.28
N GLU A 458 3.99 -14.12 -19.19
CA GLU A 458 4.60 -14.70 -17.98
C GLU A 458 3.67 -15.74 -17.33
N ALA A 459 2.38 -15.42 -17.19
CA ALA A 459 1.36 -16.29 -16.64
C ALA A 459 1.20 -17.58 -17.45
N ALA A 460 1.10 -17.49 -18.79
CA ALA A 460 1.00 -18.68 -19.64
C ALA A 460 2.25 -19.57 -19.54
N ARG A 461 3.43 -18.96 -19.42
CA ARG A 461 4.71 -19.66 -19.26
C ARG A 461 4.78 -20.38 -17.91
N GLY A 462 4.42 -19.71 -16.82
CA GLY A 462 4.40 -20.26 -15.48
C GLY A 462 3.32 -21.33 -15.27
N ALA A 463 2.12 -21.09 -15.81
CA ALA A 463 1.05 -22.07 -15.82
C ALA A 463 1.44 -23.34 -16.58
N ALA A 464 2.10 -23.23 -17.73
CA ALA A 464 2.57 -24.40 -18.47
C ALA A 464 3.57 -25.23 -17.65
N ALA A 465 4.45 -24.58 -16.88
CA ALA A 465 5.40 -25.25 -16.00
C ALA A 465 4.69 -25.99 -14.86
N LEU A 466 3.76 -25.32 -14.16
CA LEU A 466 2.93 -25.91 -13.11
C LEU A 466 2.11 -27.10 -13.62
N LEU A 467 1.37 -26.92 -14.72
CA LEU A 467 0.54 -27.97 -15.31
C LEU A 467 1.40 -29.19 -15.69
N SER A 468 2.58 -28.97 -16.28
CA SER A 468 3.51 -30.06 -16.60
C SER A 468 4.00 -30.81 -15.36
N HIS A 469 4.35 -30.08 -14.29
CA HIS A 469 4.78 -30.66 -13.01
C HIS A 469 3.71 -31.57 -12.40
N PHE A 470 2.45 -31.13 -12.42
CA PHE A 470 1.31 -31.89 -11.91
C PHE A 470 0.67 -32.85 -12.94
N GLY A 471 1.35 -33.12 -14.07
CA GLY A 471 0.89 -34.10 -15.06
C GLY A 471 -0.37 -33.71 -15.84
N GLN A 472 -0.69 -32.41 -15.92
CA GLN A 472 -1.80 -31.86 -16.71
C GLN A 472 -1.36 -31.35 -18.09
N PRO A 473 -2.28 -31.26 -19.08
CA PRO A 473 -1.95 -30.71 -20.40
C PRO A 473 -1.47 -29.26 -20.34
N ALA A 474 -0.28 -28.99 -20.89
CA ALA A 474 0.37 -27.67 -20.83
C ALA A 474 0.73 -27.08 -22.22
N ALA A 475 0.70 -27.88 -23.29
CA ALA A 475 1.24 -27.51 -24.60
C ALA A 475 0.52 -26.31 -25.26
N GLU A 476 -0.79 -26.14 -24.98
CA GLU A 476 -1.54 -24.99 -25.48
C GLU A 476 -0.99 -23.67 -24.95
N TRP A 477 -0.60 -23.61 -23.67
CA TRP A 477 -0.10 -22.40 -23.01
C TRP A 477 1.30 -22.01 -23.47
N LEU A 478 2.12 -23.01 -23.83
CA LEU A 478 3.39 -22.78 -24.51
C LEU A 478 3.20 -22.10 -25.86
N SER A 479 2.19 -22.56 -26.61
CA SER A 479 1.86 -22.07 -27.95
C SER A 479 1.22 -20.68 -27.88
N TYR A 480 0.32 -20.47 -26.91
CA TYR A 480 -0.26 -19.17 -26.58
C TYR A 480 0.82 -18.13 -26.30
N ALA A 481 1.77 -18.44 -25.40
CA ALA A 481 2.85 -17.53 -25.05
C ALA A 481 3.74 -17.18 -26.25
N ALA A 482 4.08 -18.17 -27.09
CA ALA A 482 4.86 -17.94 -28.31
C ALA A 482 4.12 -17.03 -29.32
N ALA A 483 2.82 -17.26 -29.51
CA ALA A 483 1.99 -16.45 -30.40
C ALA A 483 1.82 -15.02 -29.88
N LEU A 484 1.56 -14.83 -28.58
CA LEU A 484 1.45 -13.51 -27.96
C LEU A 484 2.76 -12.72 -28.09
N LYS A 485 3.90 -13.35 -27.83
CA LYS A 485 5.22 -12.71 -28.01
C LYS A 485 5.45 -12.24 -29.44
N ALA A 486 5.08 -13.07 -30.44
CA ALA A 486 5.21 -12.71 -31.84
C ALA A 486 4.29 -11.54 -32.23
N ARG A 487 3.03 -11.54 -31.77
CA ARG A 487 2.08 -10.44 -32.00
C ARG A 487 2.54 -9.15 -31.32
N PHE A 488 2.97 -9.23 -30.07
CA PHE A 488 3.47 -8.08 -29.31
C PHE A 488 4.64 -7.41 -30.03
N ALA A 489 5.62 -8.20 -30.49
CA ALA A 489 6.77 -7.69 -31.23
C ALA A 489 6.39 -6.97 -32.54
N ALA A 490 5.27 -7.36 -33.17
CA ALA A 490 4.80 -6.76 -34.42
C ALA A 490 3.96 -5.48 -34.22
N ALA A 491 3.25 -5.35 -33.09
CA ALA A 491 2.25 -4.29 -32.89
C ALA A 491 2.68 -3.20 -31.90
N PHE A 492 3.46 -3.54 -30.87
CA PHE A 492 3.75 -2.62 -29.77
C PHE A 492 5.05 -1.84 -29.94
N TRP A 493 5.91 -2.15 -30.92
CA TRP A 493 7.18 -1.43 -31.07
C TRP A 493 7.01 -0.15 -31.88
N ILE A 494 7.31 0.99 -31.27
CA ILE A 494 7.34 2.29 -31.92
C ILE A 494 8.77 2.57 -32.37
N GLU A 495 8.95 2.78 -33.66
CA GLU A 495 10.24 3.20 -34.23
C GLU A 495 10.47 4.69 -33.99
N ASP A 496 11.65 5.04 -33.48
CA ASP A 496 12.12 6.41 -33.37
C ASP A 496 13.58 6.52 -33.85
N SER A 497 14.13 7.74 -33.91
CA SER A 497 15.52 7.96 -34.36
C SER A 497 16.58 7.37 -33.41
N ASP A 498 16.19 7.00 -32.19
CA ASP A 498 17.06 6.63 -31.09
C ASP A 498 16.97 5.12 -30.76
N GLY A 499 16.31 4.33 -31.60
CA GLY A 499 16.23 2.87 -31.48
C GLY A 499 14.88 2.32 -31.01
N GLY A 500 13.86 3.17 -30.89
CA GLY A 500 12.47 2.82 -30.59
C GLY A 500 12.19 2.51 -29.12
N TYR A 501 10.92 2.23 -28.83
CA TYR A 501 10.42 1.82 -27.51
C TYR A 501 9.05 1.14 -27.62
N PRO A 502 8.63 0.37 -26.58
CA PRO A 502 7.28 -0.17 -26.52
C PRO A 502 6.23 0.94 -26.32
N ALA A 503 5.16 0.90 -27.11
CA ALA A 503 3.93 1.65 -26.85
C ALA A 503 3.39 1.31 -25.46
N ILE A 504 2.79 2.30 -24.78
CA ILE A 504 2.12 2.05 -23.49
C ILE A 504 0.90 1.15 -23.68
N ALA A 505 0.19 1.31 -24.80
CA ALA A 505 -0.99 0.55 -25.14
C ALA A 505 -1.25 0.50 -26.65
N LEU A 506 -2.19 -0.34 -27.07
CA LEU A 506 -2.97 -0.14 -28.30
C LEU A 506 -4.34 0.45 -27.94
N ASP A 507 -4.82 1.40 -28.74
CA ASP A 507 -6.18 1.93 -28.63
C ASP A 507 -7.22 1.01 -29.32
N GLY A 508 -8.50 1.38 -29.26
CA GLY A 508 -9.60 0.62 -29.87
C GLY A 508 -9.55 0.53 -31.40
N HIS A 509 -8.65 1.28 -32.06
CA HIS A 509 -8.35 1.18 -33.49
C HIS A 509 -7.04 0.42 -33.76
N LYS A 510 -6.50 -0.21 -32.71
CA LYS A 510 -5.24 -0.98 -32.67
C LYS A 510 -4.02 -0.15 -33.06
N ARG A 511 -4.07 1.16 -32.79
CA ARG A 511 -2.95 2.06 -33.03
C ARG A 511 -2.07 2.12 -31.79
N PRO A 512 -0.74 2.07 -31.93
CA PRO A 512 0.18 2.14 -30.79
C PRO A 512 0.18 3.54 -30.19
N VAL A 513 -0.28 3.64 -28.93
CA VAL A 513 -0.29 4.89 -28.15
C VAL A 513 1.16 5.27 -27.82
N ASP A 514 1.57 6.45 -28.30
CA ASP A 514 2.99 6.77 -28.50
C ASP A 514 3.70 7.44 -27.32
N THR A 515 2.99 7.63 -26.21
CA THR A 515 3.59 8.26 -25.02
C THR A 515 4.56 7.33 -24.32
N LEU A 516 5.75 7.86 -24.03
CA LEU A 516 6.75 7.17 -23.23
C LEU A 516 6.34 7.17 -21.74
N ALA A 517 6.22 5.98 -21.16
CA ALA A 517 5.72 5.79 -19.80
C ALA A 517 6.50 4.69 -19.06
N SER A 518 6.40 4.67 -17.73
CA SER A 518 7.10 3.69 -16.88
C SER A 518 6.68 2.23 -17.11
N ASN A 519 5.50 1.97 -17.70
CA ASN A 519 4.92 0.63 -17.94
C ASN A 519 5.90 -0.33 -18.62
N MET A 520 6.79 0.15 -19.50
CA MET A 520 7.80 -0.70 -20.15
C MET A 520 8.76 -1.37 -19.16
N GLY A 521 8.94 -0.83 -17.95
CA GLY A 521 9.71 -1.46 -16.88
C GLY A 521 9.15 -2.80 -16.42
N HIS A 522 7.84 -3.00 -16.55
CA HIS A 522 7.16 -4.25 -16.23
C HIS A 522 7.37 -5.34 -17.29
N LEU A 523 7.88 -4.99 -18.48
CA LEU A 523 8.20 -5.95 -19.54
C LEU A 523 9.53 -6.66 -19.28
N LEU A 524 10.44 -6.03 -18.54
CA LEU A 524 11.77 -6.53 -18.25
C LEU A 524 11.71 -7.79 -17.38
N GLY A 525 12.57 -8.76 -17.68
CA GLY A 525 12.64 -10.03 -16.92
C GLY A 525 11.52 -11.04 -17.23
N THR A 526 10.46 -10.64 -17.95
CA THR A 526 9.36 -11.55 -18.34
C THR A 526 9.75 -12.48 -19.49
N GLY A 527 10.66 -12.03 -20.36
CA GLY A 527 11.05 -12.73 -21.58
C GLY A 527 10.23 -12.34 -22.84
N ILE A 528 9.28 -11.40 -22.75
CA ILE A 528 8.51 -10.94 -23.91
C ILE A 528 9.37 -10.12 -24.89
N LEU A 529 10.33 -9.34 -24.38
CA LEU A 529 11.25 -8.53 -25.16
C LEU A 529 12.44 -9.34 -25.68
N THR A 530 13.03 -8.89 -26.79
CA THR A 530 14.36 -9.35 -27.22
C THR A 530 15.46 -8.71 -26.37
N PRO A 531 16.68 -9.28 -26.31
CA PRO A 531 17.78 -8.67 -25.54
C PRO A 531 18.10 -7.22 -25.93
N ALA A 532 18.05 -6.90 -27.23
CA ALA A 532 18.28 -5.54 -27.71
C ALA A 532 17.18 -4.56 -27.25
N GLN A 533 15.92 -4.99 -27.29
CA GLN A 533 14.79 -4.21 -26.78
C GLN A 533 14.88 -4.02 -25.27
N SER A 534 15.27 -5.05 -24.51
CA SER A 534 15.50 -4.94 -23.06
C SER A 534 16.60 -3.93 -22.73
N ALA A 535 17.71 -3.95 -23.48
CA ALA A 535 18.79 -2.96 -23.31
C ALA A 535 18.33 -1.53 -23.61
N ARG A 536 17.49 -1.35 -24.63
CA ARG A 536 16.88 -0.05 -24.96
C ARG A 536 15.94 0.45 -23.86
N VAL A 537 15.06 -0.43 -23.37
CA VAL A 537 14.16 -0.10 -22.25
C VAL A 537 14.97 0.27 -21.00
N ALA A 538 16.03 -0.47 -20.67
CA ALA A 538 16.89 -0.16 -19.54
C ALA A 538 17.48 1.26 -19.61
N GLN A 539 17.99 1.66 -20.78
CA GLN A 539 18.51 3.02 -21.01
C GLN A 539 17.44 4.09 -20.84
N LEU A 540 16.22 3.85 -21.33
CA LEU A 540 15.13 4.81 -21.24
C LEU A 540 14.66 5.03 -19.80
N LEU A 541 14.56 3.96 -19.01
CA LEU A 541 14.11 4.02 -17.62
C LEU A 541 15.01 4.91 -16.76
N VAL A 542 16.33 4.87 -16.97
CA VAL A 542 17.28 5.72 -16.22
C VAL A 542 17.51 7.09 -16.85
N SER A 543 16.89 7.37 -17.99
CA SER A 543 17.02 8.67 -18.65
C SER A 543 16.33 9.79 -17.84
N PRO A 544 16.79 11.06 -17.93
CA PRO A 544 16.18 12.18 -17.21
C PRO A 544 14.70 12.42 -17.55
N ARG A 545 14.22 11.87 -18.68
CA ARG A 545 12.81 11.96 -19.11
C ARG A 545 11.89 11.17 -18.16
N LEU A 546 12.36 10.05 -17.62
CA LEU A 546 11.58 9.18 -16.73
C LEU A 546 12.15 9.17 -15.30
N ASN A 547 13.46 9.03 -15.13
CA ASN A 547 14.06 9.05 -13.81
C ASN A 547 14.11 10.48 -13.26
N SER A 548 13.42 10.74 -12.15
CA SER A 548 13.46 12.03 -11.46
C SER A 548 14.72 12.24 -10.63
N GLY A 549 15.46 11.16 -10.34
CA GLY A 549 16.46 11.10 -9.27
C GLY A 549 15.87 10.59 -7.95
N PHE A 550 14.53 10.57 -7.82
CA PHE A 550 13.80 9.97 -6.71
C PHE A 550 12.99 8.72 -7.13
N GLY A 551 13.10 8.30 -8.40
CA GLY A 551 12.44 7.12 -8.96
C GLY A 551 11.86 7.39 -10.34
N LEU A 552 11.05 6.46 -10.85
CA LEU A 552 10.45 6.54 -12.17
C LEU A 552 9.18 7.39 -12.17
N ARG A 553 9.16 8.45 -12.98
CA ARG A 553 7.93 9.15 -13.35
C ARG A 553 7.04 8.20 -14.15
N THR A 554 5.76 8.26 -13.85
CA THR A 554 4.73 7.53 -14.57
C THR A 554 4.63 7.92 -16.05
N LEU A 555 4.99 9.16 -16.39
CA LEU A 555 4.97 9.69 -17.75
C LEU A 555 6.24 10.49 -18.03
N ALA A 556 6.76 10.41 -19.25
CA ALA A 556 7.94 11.17 -19.64
C ALA A 556 7.68 12.69 -19.63
N THR A 557 8.69 13.47 -19.22
CA THR A 557 8.59 14.93 -19.06
C THR A 557 8.33 15.71 -20.36
N ASP A 558 8.51 15.08 -21.52
CA ASP A 558 8.28 15.67 -22.84
C ASP A 558 6.92 15.31 -23.45
N ALA A 559 6.05 14.61 -22.72
CA ALA A 559 4.65 14.41 -23.08
C ALA A 559 3.82 15.63 -22.70
N ALA A 560 2.84 16.02 -23.53
CA ALA A 560 2.01 17.20 -23.26
C ALA A 560 1.15 17.06 -21.99
N GLY A 561 0.75 15.84 -21.65
CA GLY A 561 0.00 15.54 -20.44
C GLY A 561 0.84 15.35 -19.18
N TYR A 562 2.16 15.57 -19.24
CA TYR A 562 3.02 15.46 -18.07
C TYR A 562 2.72 16.58 -17.06
N TRP A 563 2.46 16.18 -15.82
CA TRP A 563 2.44 17.07 -14.66
C TRP A 563 2.99 16.36 -13.44
N SER A 564 3.97 16.97 -12.76
CA SER A 564 4.71 16.31 -11.67
C SER A 564 3.83 15.86 -10.50
N LEU A 565 2.70 16.55 -10.27
CA LEU A 565 1.69 16.18 -9.27
C LEU A 565 0.44 15.51 -9.88
N SER A 566 0.50 14.98 -11.11
CA SER A 566 -0.59 14.14 -11.63
C SER A 566 -0.44 12.69 -11.14
N TYR A 567 -1.57 12.09 -10.74
CA TYR A 567 -1.62 10.77 -10.10
C TYR A 567 -0.92 9.69 -10.94
N HIS A 568 -1.27 9.54 -12.23
CA HIS A 568 -0.61 8.59 -13.15
C HIS A 568 0.04 9.24 -14.38
N CYS A 569 0.07 10.58 -14.45
CA CYS A 569 0.61 11.33 -15.59
C CYS A 569 1.83 12.19 -15.22
N GLY A 570 2.62 11.77 -14.22
CA GLY A 570 3.91 12.40 -13.94
C GLY A 570 4.50 12.14 -12.56
N SER A 571 3.69 11.77 -11.56
CA SER A 571 4.18 11.37 -10.25
C SER A 571 5.11 10.15 -10.31
N VAL A 572 5.82 9.89 -9.21
CA VAL A 572 6.65 8.70 -9.00
C VAL A 572 5.96 7.75 -8.03
N TRP A 573 5.74 6.51 -8.47
CA TRP A 573 5.23 5.42 -7.63
C TRP A 573 6.37 4.51 -7.20
N THR A 574 6.47 4.28 -5.89
CA THR A 574 7.57 3.49 -5.29
C THR A 574 7.55 2.04 -5.79
N HIS A 575 6.35 1.45 -5.88
CA HIS A 575 6.19 0.06 -6.32
C HIS A 575 6.56 -0.12 -7.81
N ASP A 576 6.16 0.80 -8.68
CA ASP A 576 6.47 0.80 -10.12
C ASP A 576 7.99 0.83 -10.34
N THR A 577 8.68 1.73 -9.63
CA THR A 577 10.15 1.79 -9.63
C THR A 577 10.77 0.47 -9.13
N ALA A 578 10.20 -0.16 -8.10
CA ALA A 578 10.70 -1.44 -7.57
C ALA A 578 10.48 -2.62 -8.52
N ILE A 579 9.38 -2.63 -9.27
CA ILE A 579 9.12 -3.63 -10.33
C ILE A 579 10.17 -3.47 -11.43
N ALA A 580 10.46 -2.24 -11.86
CA ALA A 580 11.51 -1.97 -12.83
C ALA A 580 12.89 -2.40 -12.32
N ILE A 581 13.26 -2.11 -11.05
CA ILE A 581 14.52 -2.58 -10.43
C ILE A 581 14.62 -4.11 -10.48
N THR A 582 13.54 -4.81 -10.14
CA THR A 582 13.49 -6.28 -10.19
C THR A 582 13.67 -6.79 -11.61
N GLY A 583 12.95 -6.20 -12.58
CA GLY A 583 13.03 -6.56 -14.00
C GLY A 583 14.41 -6.28 -14.61
N LEU A 584 15.02 -5.13 -14.30
CA LEU A 584 16.37 -4.77 -14.71
C LEU A 584 17.40 -5.78 -14.20
N THR A 585 17.31 -6.16 -12.93
CA THR A 585 18.21 -7.15 -12.32
C THR A 585 18.06 -8.51 -13.01
N LYS A 586 16.82 -9.00 -13.16
CA LYS A 586 16.53 -10.26 -13.89
C LYS A 586 16.99 -10.23 -15.35
N ALA A 587 16.96 -9.07 -15.99
CA ALA A 587 17.34 -8.90 -17.39
C ALA A 587 18.85 -8.61 -17.61
N GLY A 588 19.65 -8.53 -16.54
CA GLY A 588 21.10 -8.33 -16.64
C GLY A 588 21.56 -6.88 -16.73
N PHE A 589 20.78 -5.94 -16.17
CA PHE A 589 21.06 -4.50 -16.14
C PHE A 589 21.22 -3.96 -14.69
N PRO A 590 22.17 -4.48 -13.90
CA PRO A 590 22.32 -4.12 -12.49
C PRO A 590 22.77 -2.66 -12.29
N ALA A 591 23.46 -2.06 -13.25
CA ALA A 591 23.91 -0.67 -13.16
C ALA A 591 22.71 0.30 -13.22
N GLU A 592 21.78 0.06 -14.14
CA GLU A 592 20.54 0.80 -14.27
C GLU A 592 19.62 0.57 -13.06
N ALA A 593 19.55 -0.67 -12.56
CA ALA A 593 18.83 -0.99 -11.33
C ALA A 593 19.39 -0.21 -10.12
N ALA A 594 20.71 -0.09 -10.01
CA ALA A 594 21.38 0.66 -8.95
C ALA A 594 20.96 2.15 -8.96
N VAL A 595 20.88 2.77 -10.14
CA VAL A 595 20.48 4.19 -10.28
C VAL A 595 19.10 4.42 -9.66
N LEU A 596 18.12 3.57 -9.98
CA LEU A 596 16.77 3.70 -9.45
C LEU A 596 16.71 3.37 -7.94
N ALA A 597 17.45 2.36 -7.49
CA ALA A 597 17.50 1.98 -6.08
C ALA A 597 18.09 3.09 -5.19
N HIS A 598 19.13 3.80 -5.65
CA HIS A 598 19.65 4.98 -4.95
C HIS A 598 18.59 6.07 -4.80
N GLY A 599 17.77 6.29 -5.85
CA GLY A 599 16.65 7.24 -5.79
C GLY A 599 15.63 6.85 -4.72
N LEU A 600 15.23 5.58 -4.65
CA LEU A 600 14.29 5.11 -3.64
C LEU A 600 14.84 5.19 -2.20
N LEU A 601 16.15 5.04 -2.00
CA LEU A 601 16.76 5.24 -0.68
C LEU A 601 16.74 6.71 -0.25
N ALA A 602 16.93 7.64 -1.18
CA ALA A 602 16.74 9.07 -0.90
C ALA A 602 15.28 9.39 -0.55
N VAL A 603 14.32 8.76 -1.22
CA VAL A 603 12.89 8.87 -0.89
C VAL A 603 12.61 8.31 0.51
N ALA A 604 13.13 7.13 0.84
CA ALA A 604 12.95 6.53 2.15
C ALA A 604 13.44 7.47 3.26
N GLU A 605 14.63 8.06 3.11
CA GLU A 605 15.14 9.03 4.08
C GLU A 605 14.28 10.29 4.20
N ALA A 606 13.82 10.85 3.08
CA ALA A 606 13.00 12.07 3.07
C ALA A 606 11.61 11.89 3.72
N PHE A 607 11.09 10.66 3.78
CA PHE A 607 9.81 10.32 4.38
C PHE A 607 9.95 9.53 5.69
N ASP A 608 11.01 9.77 6.47
CA ASP A 608 11.26 9.10 7.76
C ASP A 608 11.13 7.56 7.68
N TYR A 609 11.56 6.98 6.57
CA TYR A 609 11.53 5.56 6.23
C TYR A 609 10.14 4.91 6.10
N ARG A 610 9.06 5.69 6.23
CA ARG A 610 7.69 5.30 5.85
C ARG A 610 7.36 5.94 4.51
N VAL A 611 7.76 5.27 3.43
CA VAL A 611 7.57 5.73 2.06
C VAL A 611 6.08 5.77 1.70
N PRO A 612 5.57 6.87 1.13
CA PRO A 612 4.18 6.96 0.68
C PRO A 612 3.93 6.12 -0.58
N GLU A 613 2.65 5.94 -0.90
CA GLU A 613 2.15 5.36 -2.15
C GLU A 613 2.82 5.97 -3.39
N LEU A 614 2.89 7.30 -3.43
CA LEU A 614 3.50 8.09 -4.50
C LEU A 614 4.00 9.45 -3.99
N HIS A 615 4.87 10.08 -4.78
CA HIS A 615 5.34 11.45 -4.58
C HIS A 615 5.48 12.17 -5.92
N SER A 616 5.78 13.47 -5.89
CA SER A 616 5.88 14.29 -7.10
C SER A 616 6.98 13.80 -8.06
N GLY A 617 6.74 13.98 -9.36
CA GLY A 617 7.71 13.80 -10.44
C GLY A 617 8.80 14.87 -10.55
N ASP A 618 8.88 15.81 -9.62
CA ASP A 618 9.88 16.88 -9.68
C ASP A 618 11.32 16.33 -9.67
N SER A 619 12.23 16.99 -10.38
CA SER A 619 13.60 16.52 -10.50
C SER A 619 14.41 16.76 -9.21
N ALA A 620 15.23 15.79 -8.84
CA ALA A 620 16.25 15.94 -7.80
C ALA A 620 17.33 16.99 -8.13
N LEU A 621 17.40 17.45 -9.39
CA LEU A 621 18.24 18.59 -9.78
C LEU A 621 17.64 19.93 -9.32
N ASP A 622 16.32 20.00 -9.19
CA ASP A 622 15.59 21.22 -8.83
C ASP A 622 15.22 21.24 -7.34
N PHE A 623 14.97 20.07 -6.74
CA PHE A 623 14.53 19.92 -5.35
C PHE A 623 15.46 19.01 -4.55
N GLY A 624 15.85 19.44 -3.35
CA GLY A 624 16.73 18.68 -2.45
C GLY A 624 16.06 17.47 -1.77
N ALA A 625 14.74 17.31 -1.93
CA ALA A 625 13.96 16.19 -1.41
C ALA A 625 12.71 16.00 -2.29
N PRO A 626 12.13 14.78 -2.36
CA PRO A 626 10.89 14.53 -3.08
C PRO A 626 9.73 15.36 -2.50
N VAL A 627 9.02 16.08 -3.37
CA VAL A 627 7.82 16.83 -2.97
C VAL A 627 6.68 15.84 -2.69
N PRO A 628 6.01 15.90 -1.52
CA PRO A 628 4.94 14.98 -1.19
C PRO A 628 3.73 15.12 -2.14
N TYR A 629 3.17 13.99 -2.58
CA TYR A 629 1.86 14.01 -3.24
C TYR A 629 0.75 14.28 -2.21
N PRO A 630 -0.20 15.19 -2.47
CA PRO A 630 -1.13 15.69 -1.45
C PRO A 630 -1.88 14.60 -0.69
N ALA A 631 -2.44 13.62 -1.39
CA ALA A 631 -3.37 12.63 -0.81
C ALA A 631 -2.82 11.19 -0.80
N ALA A 632 -1.49 11.00 -0.86
CA ALA A 632 -0.89 9.67 -0.97
C ALA A 632 -1.11 8.84 0.30
N CYS A 633 -1.50 7.58 0.14
CA CYS A 633 -1.56 6.64 1.27
C CYS A 633 -0.19 6.48 1.94
N ARG A 634 -0.17 6.39 3.27
CA ARG A 634 1.07 6.28 4.06
C ARG A 634 0.78 5.59 5.41
N PRO A 635 1.06 4.28 5.54
CA PRO A 635 1.74 3.39 4.59
C PRO A 635 0.83 2.85 3.48
N GLN A 636 1.47 2.33 2.42
CA GLN A 636 0.86 1.56 1.35
C GLN A 636 1.66 0.25 1.15
N ALA A 637 1.00 -0.90 1.10
CA ALA A 637 1.61 -2.23 1.15
C ALA A 637 2.67 -2.46 0.07
N TRP A 638 2.34 -2.22 -1.21
CA TRP A 638 3.31 -2.42 -2.29
C TRP A 638 4.48 -1.43 -2.28
N SER A 639 4.32 -0.27 -1.63
CA SER A 639 5.40 0.72 -1.44
C SER A 639 6.29 0.35 -0.26
N ALA A 640 5.74 -0.27 0.78
CA ALA A 640 6.54 -0.87 1.84
C ALA A 640 7.28 -2.12 1.33
N ALA A 641 6.61 -2.98 0.56
CA ALA A 641 7.20 -4.18 -0.04
C ALA A 641 8.34 -3.87 -1.02
N ALA A 642 8.35 -2.69 -1.64
CA ALA A 642 9.45 -2.21 -2.47
C ALA A 642 10.82 -2.22 -1.74
N ALA A 643 10.84 -2.03 -0.42
CA ALA A 643 12.08 -2.13 0.37
C ALA A 643 12.73 -3.52 0.24
N VAL A 644 11.90 -4.57 0.16
CA VAL A 644 12.34 -5.97 0.03
C VAL A 644 12.78 -6.27 -1.39
N ALA A 645 12.12 -5.69 -2.40
CA ALA A 645 12.58 -5.77 -3.79
C ALA A 645 13.98 -5.13 -3.96
N VAL A 646 14.22 -3.96 -3.36
CA VAL A 646 15.54 -3.32 -3.36
C VAL A 646 16.56 -4.14 -2.58
N LEU A 647 16.20 -4.70 -1.41
CA LEU A 647 17.07 -5.61 -0.65
C LEU A 647 17.46 -6.86 -1.47
N ALA A 648 16.49 -7.49 -2.14
CA ALA A 648 16.71 -8.67 -2.97
C ALA A 648 17.61 -8.37 -4.17
N ALA A 649 17.44 -7.19 -4.79
CA ALA A 649 18.33 -6.74 -5.86
C ALA A 649 19.75 -6.43 -5.34
N ALA A 650 19.86 -5.89 -4.13
CA ALA A 650 21.13 -5.57 -3.47
C ALA A 650 21.97 -6.80 -3.11
N THR A 651 21.29 -7.90 -2.74
CA THR A 651 21.92 -9.05 -2.08
C THR A 651 21.86 -10.33 -2.89
N GLY A 652 21.00 -10.41 -3.90
CA GLY A 652 20.68 -11.65 -4.61
C GLY A 652 19.77 -12.61 -3.83
N VAL A 653 19.33 -12.25 -2.61
CA VAL A 653 18.45 -13.10 -1.78
C VAL A 653 17.12 -13.34 -2.49
N GLY A 654 16.71 -14.61 -2.56
CA GLY A 654 15.42 -15.01 -3.15
C GLY A 654 15.35 -14.94 -4.68
N GLN A 655 16.45 -14.70 -5.40
CA GLN A 655 16.41 -14.73 -6.86
C GLN A 655 16.50 -16.18 -7.38
N SER A 656 15.35 -16.76 -7.76
CA SER A 656 15.33 -18.00 -8.54
C SER A 656 15.80 -17.70 -9.98
N GLY A 657 16.83 -18.42 -10.44
CA GLY A 657 17.32 -18.31 -11.81
C GLY A 657 16.25 -18.78 -12.80
N THR A 658 15.99 -18.01 -13.85
CA THR A 658 15.21 -18.51 -14.99
C THR A 658 16.03 -19.58 -15.72
N PRO A 659 15.47 -20.75 -16.08
CA PRO A 659 16.15 -21.66 -16.98
C PRO A 659 16.23 -20.99 -18.36
N THR A 660 17.41 -20.52 -18.74
CA THR A 660 17.66 -20.08 -20.11
C THR A 660 17.47 -21.26 -21.05
N SER A 661 16.57 -21.12 -22.02
CA SER A 661 16.32 -22.12 -23.05
C SER A 661 17.50 -22.19 -24.03
N SER A 662 18.57 -22.89 -23.65
CA SER A 662 19.60 -23.39 -24.55
C SER A 662 20.19 -24.64 -23.90
N GLY A 663 19.80 -25.80 -24.41
CA GLY A 663 20.21 -27.08 -23.85
C GLY A 663 21.73 -27.28 -23.91
N GLU A 664 22.31 -27.59 -22.76
CA GLU A 664 23.33 -28.63 -22.55
C GLU A 664 23.43 -28.90 -21.04
N PRO A 665 23.36 -30.16 -20.56
CA PRO A 665 23.51 -30.47 -19.15
C PRO A 665 25.01 -30.47 -18.81
N GLY A 666 25.52 -29.41 -18.17
CA GLY A 666 26.94 -29.37 -17.80
C GLY A 666 27.50 -28.11 -17.14
N THR A 667 26.80 -26.98 -17.11
CA THR A 667 27.30 -25.76 -16.44
C THR A 667 26.22 -25.19 -15.54
N GLY A 668 26.48 -25.14 -14.23
CA GLY A 668 25.55 -24.56 -13.25
C GLY A 668 25.12 -23.16 -13.67
N ALA A 669 23.81 -22.94 -13.74
CA ALA A 669 23.27 -21.61 -13.94
C ALA A 669 23.67 -20.75 -12.74
N GLN A 670 24.60 -19.81 -12.94
CA GLN A 670 24.78 -18.70 -12.01
C GLN A 670 23.49 -17.87 -12.06
N GLY A 671 22.89 -17.61 -10.90
CA GLY A 671 21.81 -16.64 -10.79
C GLY A 671 22.27 -15.26 -11.27
N PRO A 672 21.36 -14.30 -11.46
CA PRO A 672 21.73 -12.94 -11.85
C PRO A 672 22.78 -12.38 -10.88
N ASP A 673 23.79 -11.70 -11.41
CA ASP A 673 24.76 -11.02 -10.55
C ASP A 673 24.02 -9.97 -9.71
N PRO A 674 24.26 -9.91 -8.37
CA PRO A 674 23.67 -8.88 -7.53
C PRO A 674 24.07 -7.48 -8.00
N ILE A 675 23.29 -6.45 -7.64
CA ILE A 675 23.62 -5.07 -7.98
C ILE A 675 25.04 -4.76 -7.50
N SER A 676 25.94 -4.44 -8.45
CA SER A 676 27.25 -3.89 -8.13
C SER A 676 27.08 -2.43 -7.73
N TRP A 677 26.93 -2.19 -6.43
CA TRP A 677 26.87 -0.85 -5.86
C TRP A 677 28.18 -0.09 -6.15
N ASP A 678 28.10 1.03 -6.86
CA ASP A 678 29.26 1.91 -7.03
C ASP A 678 29.70 2.40 -5.65
N PRO A 679 30.96 2.15 -5.23
CA PRO A 679 31.46 2.62 -3.95
C PRO A 679 31.40 4.15 -3.78
N ASN A 680 31.29 4.91 -4.87
CA ASN A 680 31.11 6.37 -4.84
C ASN A 680 29.63 6.81 -4.72
N ALA A 681 28.67 5.90 -4.84
CA ALA A 681 27.22 6.19 -4.82
C ALA A 681 26.54 5.95 -3.46
N GLY A 682 27.29 5.47 -2.45
CA GLY A 682 26.87 5.53 -1.04
C GLY A 682 26.22 4.26 -0.48
N ILE A 683 26.04 3.20 -1.26
CA ILE A 683 25.71 1.84 -0.76
C ILE A 683 26.95 0.97 -0.88
N ALA A 684 28.08 1.49 -0.40
CA ALA A 684 29.32 0.75 -0.37
C ALA A 684 29.35 -0.08 0.91
N GLY A 685 29.15 -1.40 0.83
CA GLY A 685 29.45 -2.25 1.97
C GLY A 685 28.73 -3.60 2.06
N THR A 686 28.86 -4.20 3.24
CA THR A 686 28.31 -5.51 3.60
C THR A 686 26.84 -5.35 3.99
N VAL A 687 25.99 -6.24 3.45
CA VAL A 687 24.58 -6.37 3.87
C VAL A 687 24.40 -7.76 4.46
N THR A 688 23.95 -7.85 5.70
CA THR A 688 23.70 -9.08 6.43
C THR A 688 22.21 -9.20 6.71
N VAL A 689 21.61 -10.31 6.26
CA VAL A 689 20.20 -10.63 6.52
C VAL A 689 20.13 -11.85 7.42
N ARG A 690 19.41 -11.74 8.54
CA ARG A 690 19.19 -12.83 9.51
C ARG A 690 17.70 -13.08 9.66
N GLY A 691 17.35 -14.28 10.13
CA GLY A 691 15.96 -14.64 10.44
C GLY A 691 15.08 -14.99 9.25
N LEU A 692 15.68 -15.24 8.08
CA LEU A 692 14.98 -15.84 6.94
C LEU A 692 14.55 -17.26 7.29
N ARG A 693 13.30 -17.62 7.01
CA ARG A 693 12.85 -19.01 7.07
C ARG A 693 13.31 -19.70 5.81
N VAL A 694 14.25 -20.64 5.95
CA VAL A 694 14.65 -21.56 4.88
C VAL A 694 14.10 -22.91 5.28
N ASP A 695 13.11 -23.43 4.55
CA ASP A 695 12.49 -24.71 4.90
C ASP A 695 13.47 -25.89 4.78
N ASP A 696 13.18 -26.90 5.61
CA ASP A 696 13.97 -28.10 5.99
C ASP A 696 14.38 -29.02 4.82
N GLY A 697 15.27 -28.51 3.96
CA GLY A 697 15.82 -29.23 2.80
C GLY A 697 17.17 -28.69 2.36
N GLY A 698 18.10 -28.54 3.31
CA GLY A 698 19.55 -28.36 3.14
C GLY A 698 20.07 -27.79 1.80
N GLY A 699 20.34 -26.49 1.76
CA GLY A 699 21.24 -25.91 0.75
C GLY A 699 21.09 -24.40 0.54
N GLY A 700 21.63 -23.57 1.43
CA GLY A 700 21.92 -22.17 1.10
C GLY A 700 23.27 -22.05 0.40
N VAL A 701 23.33 -21.41 -0.77
CA VAL A 701 24.57 -21.14 -1.53
C VAL A 701 25.18 -19.83 -1.06
N SER A 702 26.47 -19.85 -0.73
CA SER A 702 27.33 -18.68 -0.56
C SER A 702 28.27 -18.54 -1.75
N ASP A 703 28.48 -17.35 -2.30
CA ASP A 703 29.77 -17.06 -2.96
C ASP A 703 30.22 -15.60 -2.78
N ARG A 704 31.54 -15.49 -2.70
CA ARG A 704 32.41 -14.36 -2.47
C ARG A 704 32.45 -13.42 -3.67
N ARG A 705 31.95 -12.20 -3.48
CA ARG A 705 32.63 -10.91 -3.67
C ARG A 705 31.65 -9.79 -3.33
N GLY A 706 31.85 -9.16 -2.18
CA GLY A 706 30.89 -8.27 -1.52
C GLY A 706 30.09 -9.07 -0.48
N THR A 707 30.50 -9.04 0.79
CA THR A 707 30.01 -9.96 1.81
C THR A 707 28.49 -9.80 2.01
N VAL A 708 27.71 -10.78 1.58
CA VAL A 708 26.40 -11.08 2.16
C VAL A 708 26.62 -12.21 3.15
N THR A 709 26.51 -11.93 4.45
CA THR A 709 26.53 -13.00 5.47
C THR A 709 25.08 -13.35 5.77
N VAL A 710 24.55 -14.44 5.20
CA VAL A 710 23.30 -15.03 5.67
C VAL A 710 23.66 -16.00 6.78
N SER A 711 23.39 -15.64 8.04
CA SER A 711 23.66 -16.50 9.19
C SER A 711 22.39 -16.71 10.01
N GLY A 712 22.00 -17.96 10.23
CA GLY A 712 20.86 -18.33 11.06
C GLY A 712 20.48 -19.80 10.91
N VAL A 713 21.26 -20.71 11.49
CA VAL A 713 20.81 -22.06 11.85
C VAL A 713 21.31 -22.34 13.26
N GLY A 714 20.41 -22.78 14.15
CA GLY A 714 20.76 -23.21 15.49
C GLY A 714 21.72 -24.41 15.46
N GLU A 715 22.62 -24.48 16.44
CA GLU A 715 23.62 -25.54 16.56
C GLU A 715 22.96 -26.93 16.62
N GLY A 716 23.34 -27.83 15.70
CA GLY A 716 22.82 -29.21 15.67
C GLY A 716 23.59 -30.15 14.73
N SER A 717 24.66 -30.76 15.26
CA SER A 717 25.34 -31.99 14.83
C SER A 717 25.78 -32.18 13.36
N VAL A 718 27.10 -32.12 13.19
CA VAL A 718 27.88 -32.61 12.04
C VAL A 718 27.78 -34.13 11.92
N GLY A 719 27.46 -34.63 10.71
CA GLY A 719 27.61 -36.03 10.33
C GLY A 719 28.18 -36.16 8.91
N TYR A 720 29.48 -36.39 8.82
CA TYR A 720 30.18 -36.83 7.59
C TYR A 720 29.68 -38.20 7.14
N LEU A 721 29.48 -38.42 5.84
CA LEU A 721 29.70 -39.65 5.05
C LEU A 721 29.55 -39.21 3.58
N GLY A 722 30.51 -39.30 2.66
CA GLY A 722 31.47 -40.37 2.38
C GLY A 722 31.09 -40.99 1.02
N ALA A 723 31.95 -40.84 0.03
CA ALA A 723 31.76 -41.21 -1.37
C ALA A 723 31.41 -42.70 -1.63
N GLU A 724 30.51 -42.93 -2.60
CA GLU A 724 30.68 -43.81 -3.78
C GLU A 724 29.56 -43.53 -4.80
#